data_AF-A0A914EFI9-F1
#
_entry.id   AF-A0A914EFI9-F1
#
_cell.length_a   1.000
_cell.length_b   1.000
_cell.length_c   1.000
_cell.angle_alpha   90.00
_cell.angle_beta   90.00
_cell.angle_gamma   90.00
#
_symmetry.space_group_name_H-M   'P 1'
#
loop_
_entity.id
_entity.type
_entity.pdbx_description
1 polymer ?
#
loop_
_entity_poly.entity_id
_entity_poly.type
_entity_poly.pdbx_seq_one_letter_code
_entity_poly.pdbx_strand_id
1 'polypeptide(L)'
;MLFAPVFSAFVHPGLLHTQADFNRMQQMVQNNTSPWVDSWRILLGNSQYSPTFQPSPKSIATRGSGCNPGDNSYSLMNDIAAAYQLALHWKISGDTGCADAAVRIMNAWSSTLQQISCPNGSGWDFILMAGIQGYQFANAGEIMRSYSGLTAANFTAFQNMMRNVFYPVGKGWLPTTPLNVYSSWDLLGIAMTMAIGVLTDNSTMFNEAITEFYTASGNGGIENMVYFVHDGYLGQTQESGRDQGHNTLSISLLGVIAEQAWNQGIDLYGYSNNRILAASEYVAKGNLNNTSTGTYYSVPFTVYTVNDWPTYIYDTSFSTSAIGNKRPIWASIYHHYVNRKGMAAPYTGKMMNLVAPDGGGGNYGSNSGGYDQLGFETLTFTRSPIASGIGPTGLTGYFGNANVVLSWWGSAGATSYNVYRSTSSSGTFTKIASVTDPLTYTDSGLSAGTYYYRVTSVLSPWESNPTPVIKVVANPQTLNTYLKLDETSGTSAADSSGNGNNANLVGGASHVAGISGNAVQLDGSSGYVSLPYFVLQNQSDFTIAAWLKLNSLSTWMRLFDFGFGTGRYMFFAPKGNNGNATFAITTNQGPGQWNIVTGAPLPVGKWVHVAVTLSATTGTIYINGTSAASNSGIYQKPYQLALGANAFTPQVWIGRSQFSGDSYLNGIVDDFRIYQGALSASQVSALYSSGASG
;
A
#
# COMPACT_ATOMS: atom_id res chain seq x y z
N MET A 1 13.64 -12.42 -2.92
CA MET A 1 13.31 -13.65 -2.16
C MET A 1 13.28 -13.30 -0.68
N LEU A 2 12.09 -13.04 -0.13
CA LEU A 2 11.89 -12.98 1.32
C LEU A 2 11.58 -14.40 1.77
N PHE A 3 12.51 -15.00 2.52
CA PHE A 3 12.23 -16.24 3.24
C PHE A 3 11.06 -15.97 4.18
N ALA A 4 9.94 -16.66 4.01
CA ALA A 4 8.88 -16.66 5.00
C ALA A 4 9.52 -17.05 6.34
N PRO A 5 9.31 -16.29 7.43
CA PRO A 5 9.89 -16.64 8.71
C PRO A 5 9.41 -18.05 9.08
N VAL A 6 10.36 -18.94 9.35
CA VAL A 6 10.06 -20.28 9.85
C VAL A 6 9.60 -20.10 11.29
N PHE A 7 8.29 -20.03 11.49
CA PHE A 7 7.69 -19.92 12.81
C PHE A 7 7.99 -21.18 13.65
N SER A 8 8.42 -20.97 14.89
CA SER A 8 8.59 -22.04 15.88
C SER A 8 7.25 -22.49 16.49
N ALA A 9 6.29 -21.57 16.63
CA ALA A 9 4.90 -21.76 17.08
C ALA A 9 4.17 -20.41 17.01
N PHE A 10 2.82 -20.41 16.99
CA PHE A 10 2.03 -19.19 17.16
C PHE A 10 1.99 -18.72 18.61
N VAL A 11 1.84 -17.41 18.81
CA VAL A 11 1.60 -16.79 20.12
C VAL A 11 0.10 -16.86 20.43
N HIS A 12 -0.25 -17.30 21.65
CA HIS A 12 -1.62 -17.40 22.14
C HIS A 12 -1.80 -16.81 23.56
N PRO A 13 -2.83 -15.97 23.80
CA PRO A 13 -3.62 -15.29 22.78
C PRO A 13 -2.72 -14.35 21.96
N GLY A 14 -2.89 -14.33 20.63
CA GLY A 14 -2.02 -13.54 19.76
C GLY A 14 -2.68 -13.04 18.47
N LEU A 15 -4.00 -12.90 18.46
CA LEU A 15 -4.71 -12.16 17.42
C LEU A 15 -4.66 -10.65 17.71
N LEU A 16 -5.79 -9.98 17.95
CA LEU A 16 -5.78 -8.55 18.26
C LEU A 16 -5.27 -8.22 19.66
N HIS A 17 -5.34 -9.19 20.59
CA HIS A 17 -4.97 -9.00 21.99
C HIS A 17 -4.02 -10.08 22.47
N THR A 18 -2.98 -9.67 23.18
CA THR A 18 -2.07 -10.55 23.93
C THR A 18 -2.47 -10.61 25.40
N GLN A 19 -1.88 -11.55 26.16
CA GLN A 19 -2.07 -11.58 27.61
C GLN A 19 -1.59 -10.29 28.29
N ALA A 20 -0.54 -9.65 27.77
CA ALA A 20 -0.07 -8.36 28.28
C ALA A 20 -1.09 -7.23 28.04
N ASP A 21 -1.84 -7.28 26.94
CA ASP A 21 -2.92 -6.33 26.69
C ASP A 21 -4.06 -6.51 27.70
N PHE A 22 -4.48 -7.75 27.99
CA PHE A 22 -5.50 -8.00 29.01
C PHE A 22 -5.08 -7.54 30.40
N ASN A 23 -3.82 -7.80 30.78
CA ASN A 23 -3.28 -7.33 32.05
C ASN A 23 -3.33 -5.78 32.13
N ARG A 24 -2.98 -5.08 31.03
CA ARG A 24 -3.10 -3.62 30.94
C ARG A 24 -4.55 -3.17 31.11
N MET A 25 -5.48 -3.74 30.34
CA MET A 25 -6.90 -3.38 30.41
C MET A 25 -7.45 -3.54 31.83
N GLN A 26 -7.19 -4.69 32.45
CA GLN A 26 -7.60 -4.99 33.82
C GLN A 26 -7.04 -3.95 34.81
N GLN A 27 -5.74 -3.68 34.75
CA GLN A 27 -5.10 -2.70 35.64
C GLN A 27 -5.73 -1.31 35.48
N MET A 28 -5.93 -0.84 34.24
CA MET A 28 -6.47 0.50 34.00
C MET A 28 -7.93 0.64 34.42
N VAL A 29 -8.74 -0.41 34.24
CA VAL A 29 -10.13 -0.45 34.70
C VAL A 29 -10.21 -0.50 36.23
N GLN A 30 -9.43 -1.36 36.89
CA GLN A 30 -9.37 -1.45 38.35
C GLN A 30 -8.93 -0.13 39.00
N ASN A 31 -8.00 0.57 38.36
CA ASN A 31 -7.53 1.88 38.80
C ASN A 31 -8.46 3.03 38.40
N ASN A 32 -9.63 2.76 37.82
CA ASN A 32 -10.59 3.77 37.34
C ASN A 32 -9.94 4.83 36.44
N THR A 33 -9.01 4.43 35.58
CA THR A 33 -8.21 5.35 34.76
C THR A 33 -8.85 5.62 33.40
N SER A 34 -9.13 6.88 33.11
CA SER A 34 -9.58 7.33 31.78
C SER A 34 -8.44 7.30 30.75
N PRO A 35 -8.72 6.98 29.47
CA PRO A 35 -10.05 6.73 28.90
C PRO A 35 -10.50 5.25 28.94
N TRP A 36 -9.68 4.32 29.41
CA TRP A 36 -10.02 2.88 29.49
C TRP A 36 -11.33 2.63 30.24
N VAL A 37 -11.47 3.23 31.43
CA VAL A 37 -12.66 3.01 32.25
C VAL A 37 -13.92 3.59 31.61
N ASP A 38 -13.80 4.60 30.74
CA ASP A 38 -14.95 5.21 30.07
C ASP A 38 -15.51 4.28 28.99
N SER A 39 -14.64 3.71 28.15
CA SER A 39 -15.04 2.68 27.18
C SER A 39 -15.49 1.38 27.85
N TRP A 40 -14.90 1.01 28.99
CA TRP A 40 -15.40 -0.08 29.84
C TRP A 40 -16.83 0.13 30.32
N ARG A 41 -17.19 1.36 30.75
CA ARG A 41 -18.58 1.67 31.14
C ARG A 41 -19.55 1.57 29.95
N ILE A 42 -19.10 1.86 28.73
CA ILE A 42 -19.91 1.63 27.52
C ILE A 42 -20.18 0.13 27.34
N LEU A 43 -19.16 -0.71 27.52
CA LEU A 43 -19.30 -2.18 27.44
C LEU A 43 -20.31 -2.68 28.46
N LEU A 44 -20.17 -2.27 29.73
CA LEU A 44 -21.10 -2.65 30.80
C LEU A 44 -22.52 -2.12 30.60
N GLY A 45 -22.67 -0.97 29.93
CA GLY A 45 -23.96 -0.37 29.61
C GLY A 45 -24.74 -1.13 28.53
N ASN A 46 -24.10 -2.07 27.82
CA ASN A 46 -24.75 -2.84 26.77
C ASN A 46 -25.49 -4.05 27.34
N SER A 47 -26.71 -3.81 27.84
CA SER A 47 -27.56 -4.84 28.46
C SER A 47 -27.94 -5.99 27.52
N GLN A 48 -27.75 -5.83 26.20
CA GLN A 48 -27.93 -6.91 25.23
C GLN A 48 -26.87 -8.00 25.36
N TYR A 49 -25.69 -7.72 25.92
CA TYR A 49 -24.59 -8.68 26.02
C TYR A 49 -24.29 -9.01 27.48
N SER A 50 -25.16 -9.84 28.06
CA SER A 50 -25.13 -10.24 29.47
C SER A 50 -24.89 -11.75 29.64
N PRO A 51 -24.58 -12.22 30.87
CA PRO A 51 -24.44 -13.65 31.16
C PRO A 51 -25.66 -14.52 30.75
N THR A 52 -26.85 -13.93 30.59
CA THR A 52 -28.07 -14.63 30.20
C THR A 52 -28.35 -14.64 28.70
N PHE A 53 -27.46 -14.06 27.88
CA PHE A 53 -27.62 -13.97 26.42
C PHE A 53 -27.92 -15.33 25.77
N GLN A 54 -28.89 -15.36 24.85
CA GLN A 54 -29.28 -16.58 24.13
C GLN A 54 -28.91 -16.44 22.65
N PRO A 55 -28.01 -17.29 22.12
CA PRO A 55 -27.65 -17.26 20.71
C PRO A 55 -28.80 -17.75 19.82
N SER A 56 -28.82 -17.29 18.57
CA SER A 56 -29.79 -17.68 17.54
C SER A 56 -29.06 -18.25 16.32
N PRO A 57 -28.43 -19.43 16.43
CA PRO A 57 -27.66 -20.00 15.34
C PRO A 57 -28.55 -20.37 14.15
N LYS A 58 -27.97 -20.29 12.95
CA LYS A 58 -28.60 -20.70 11.68
C LYS A 58 -27.79 -21.81 11.04
N SER A 59 -28.45 -22.80 10.45
CA SER A 59 -27.78 -23.86 9.69
C SER A 59 -27.18 -23.33 8.39
N ILE A 60 -27.86 -22.37 7.76
CA ILE A 60 -27.36 -21.61 6.61
C ILE A 60 -27.40 -20.13 6.98
N ALA A 61 -26.23 -19.50 7.07
CA ALA A 61 -26.12 -18.06 7.23
C ALA A 61 -26.13 -17.38 5.85
N THR A 62 -27.02 -16.43 5.67
CA THR A 62 -27.31 -15.78 4.38
C THR A 62 -27.24 -14.26 4.50
N ARG A 63 -26.69 -13.61 3.46
CA ARG A 63 -26.68 -12.15 3.33
C ARG A 63 -26.88 -11.75 1.88
N GLY A 64 -27.75 -10.78 1.65
CA GLY A 64 -28.07 -10.26 0.32
C GLY A 64 -29.53 -10.44 -0.09
N SER A 65 -29.90 -9.77 -1.18
CA SER A 65 -31.25 -9.84 -1.73
C SER A 65 -31.52 -11.17 -2.43
N GLY A 66 -32.72 -11.71 -2.25
CA GLY A 66 -33.17 -12.93 -2.93
C GLY A 66 -32.60 -14.24 -2.36
N CYS A 67 -31.81 -14.20 -1.29
CA CYS A 67 -31.34 -15.43 -0.65
C CYS A 67 -32.51 -16.26 -0.08
N ASN A 68 -32.35 -17.58 -0.01
CA ASN A 68 -33.23 -18.49 0.70
C ASN A 68 -32.45 -19.20 1.84
N PRO A 69 -32.84 -19.10 3.13
CA PRO A 69 -34.06 -18.50 3.67
C PRO A 69 -33.89 -17.00 4.05
N GLY A 70 -34.11 -16.10 3.10
CA GLY A 70 -33.99 -14.65 3.29
C GLY A 70 -32.58 -14.20 3.68
N ASP A 71 -32.37 -12.90 3.92
CA ASP A 71 -31.19 -12.40 4.62
C ASP A 71 -31.38 -12.67 6.13
N ASN A 72 -30.44 -13.38 6.75
CA ASN A 72 -30.44 -13.66 8.19
C ASN A 72 -29.14 -13.23 8.89
N SER A 73 -28.36 -12.36 8.22
CA SER A 73 -27.01 -11.98 8.61
C SER A 73 -26.90 -11.38 10.01
N TYR A 74 -27.90 -10.61 10.45
CA TYR A 74 -27.95 -10.04 11.80
C TYR A 74 -27.89 -11.08 12.92
N SER A 75 -28.40 -12.30 12.68
CA SER A 75 -28.32 -13.38 13.68
C SER A 75 -26.87 -13.73 13.99
N LEU A 76 -26.07 -13.87 12.93
CA LEU A 76 -24.65 -14.19 13.04
C LEU A 76 -23.84 -13.01 13.60
N MET A 77 -24.06 -11.81 13.07
CA MET A 77 -23.32 -10.59 13.46
C MET A 77 -23.55 -10.24 14.94
N ASN A 78 -24.81 -10.28 15.41
CA ASN A 78 -25.14 -9.96 16.79
C ASN A 78 -24.54 -10.96 17.77
N ASP A 79 -24.62 -12.26 17.46
CA ASP A 79 -24.09 -13.32 18.31
C ASP A 79 -22.56 -13.26 18.39
N ILE A 80 -21.86 -12.98 17.28
CA ILE A 80 -20.40 -12.85 17.27
C ILE A 80 -19.95 -11.60 18.04
N ALA A 81 -20.64 -10.47 17.87
CA ALA A 81 -20.39 -9.27 18.66
C ALA A 81 -20.60 -9.53 20.16
N ALA A 82 -21.66 -10.27 20.52
CA ALA A 82 -21.92 -10.69 21.89
C ALA A 82 -20.79 -11.57 22.44
N ALA A 83 -20.36 -12.58 21.68
CA ALA A 83 -19.29 -13.51 22.09
C ALA A 83 -17.99 -12.76 22.39
N TYR A 84 -17.60 -11.80 21.54
CA TYR A 84 -16.42 -10.98 21.76
C TYR A 84 -16.55 -10.07 22.98
N GLN A 85 -17.66 -9.34 23.12
CA GLN A 85 -17.85 -8.42 24.25
C GLN A 85 -17.93 -9.15 25.59
N LEU A 86 -18.59 -10.30 25.64
CA LEU A 86 -18.65 -11.17 26.82
C LEU A 86 -17.28 -11.76 27.15
N ALA A 87 -16.48 -12.12 26.13
CA ALA A 87 -15.11 -12.59 26.33
C ALA A 87 -14.19 -11.49 26.89
N LEU A 88 -14.31 -10.25 26.38
CA LEU A 88 -13.61 -9.09 26.95
C LEU A 88 -14.05 -8.82 28.39
N HIS A 89 -15.35 -8.86 28.67
CA HIS A 89 -15.89 -8.68 30.01
C HIS A 89 -15.23 -9.66 30.96
N TRP A 90 -15.29 -10.97 30.64
CA TRP A 90 -14.65 -12.00 31.45
C TRP A 90 -13.15 -11.76 31.65
N LYS A 91 -12.39 -11.47 30.58
CA LYS A 91 -10.94 -11.26 30.69
C LYS A 91 -10.57 -10.10 31.61
N ILE A 92 -11.40 -9.07 31.68
CA ILE A 92 -11.12 -7.87 32.46
C ILE A 92 -11.62 -8.01 33.91
N SER A 93 -12.85 -8.50 34.11
CA SER A 93 -13.49 -8.57 35.43
C SER A 93 -13.31 -9.89 36.17
N GLY A 94 -13.06 -10.99 35.46
CA GLY A 94 -13.09 -12.34 35.98
C GLY A 94 -14.48 -12.96 36.10
N ASP A 95 -15.55 -12.31 35.62
CA ASP A 95 -16.92 -12.84 35.66
C ASP A 95 -17.07 -14.06 34.74
N THR A 96 -17.13 -15.25 35.34
CA THR A 96 -17.28 -16.52 34.62
C THR A 96 -18.64 -16.69 33.98
N GLY A 97 -19.69 -15.99 34.44
CA GLY A 97 -21.00 -16.00 33.79
C GLY A 97 -20.94 -15.41 32.37
N CYS A 98 -20.11 -14.39 32.17
CA CYS A 98 -19.83 -13.85 30.83
C CYS A 98 -19.02 -14.85 29.98
N ALA A 99 -18.03 -15.52 30.56
CA ALA A 99 -17.25 -16.56 29.89
C ALA A 99 -18.14 -17.73 29.41
N ASP A 100 -19.04 -18.21 30.28
CA ASP A 100 -19.99 -19.28 29.96
C ASP A 100 -20.95 -18.86 28.85
N ALA A 101 -21.37 -17.59 28.83
CA ALA A 101 -22.20 -17.04 27.77
C ALA A 101 -21.46 -16.98 26.42
N ALA A 102 -20.21 -16.54 26.40
CA ALA A 102 -19.37 -16.56 25.20
C ALA A 102 -19.19 -17.99 24.66
N VAL A 103 -18.88 -18.96 25.53
CA VAL A 103 -18.76 -20.38 25.15
C VAL A 103 -20.09 -20.95 24.65
N ARG A 104 -21.22 -20.58 25.26
CA ARG A 104 -22.56 -21.00 24.80
C ARG A 104 -22.81 -20.56 23.37
N ILE A 105 -22.45 -19.32 23.01
CA ILE A 105 -22.57 -18.81 21.64
C ILE A 105 -21.67 -19.60 20.68
N MET A 106 -20.38 -19.76 21.03
CA MET A 106 -19.41 -20.51 20.22
C MET A 106 -19.89 -21.94 19.94
N ASN A 107 -20.33 -22.64 20.99
CA ASN A 107 -20.81 -24.02 20.87
C ASN A 107 -22.07 -24.09 20.01
N ALA A 108 -23.06 -23.21 20.24
CA ALA A 108 -24.32 -23.18 19.50
C ALA A 108 -24.12 -22.99 18.00
N TRP A 109 -23.21 -22.11 17.59
CA TRP A 109 -22.88 -21.94 16.18
C TRP A 109 -22.06 -23.11 15.63
N SER A 110 -21.03 -23.59 16.35
CA SER A 110 -20.20 -24.70 15.88
C SER A 110 -20.94 -26.03 15.72
N SER A 111 -22.03 -26.24 16.45
CA SER A 111 -22.89 -27.42 16.31
C SER A 111 -23.97 -27.29 15.24
N THR A 112 -24.23 -26.08 14.74
CA THR A 112 -25.41 -25.78 13.92
C THR A 112 -25.06 -25.32 12.51
N LEU A 113 -24.07 -24.42 12.37
CA LEU A 113 -23.74 -23.78 11.12
C LEU A 113 -23.08 -24.76 10.16
N GLN A 114 -23.68 -24.93 8.99
CA GLN A 114 -23.22 -25.84 7.94
C GLN A 114 -22.71 -25.08 6.72
N GLN A 115 -23.27 -23.89 6.46
CA GLN A 115 -22.98 -23.14 5.24
C GLN A 115 -23.12 -21.62 5.44
N ILE A 116 -22.24 -20.86 4.80
CA ILE A 116 -22.43 -19.42 4.54
C ILE A 116 -22.60 -19.26 3.03
N SER A 117 -23.76 -18.77 2.58
CA SER A 117 -24.08 -18.67 1.15
C SER A 117 -25.26 -17.75 0.91
N CYS A 118 -25.59 -17.47 -0.35
CA CYS A 118 -26.88 -16.87 -0.72
C CYS A 118 -27.57 -17.77 -1.76
N PRO A 119 -28.18 -18.90 -1.34
CA PRO A 119 -28.83 -19.82 -2.27
C PRO A 119 -29.97 -19.08 -3.01
N ASN A 120 -30.04 -19.24 -4.33
CA ASN A 120 -31.02 -18.60 -5.23
C ASN A 120 -30.95 -17.07 -5.33
N GLY A 121 -30.03 -16.42 -4.62
CA GLY A 121 -29.80 -14.98 -4.75
C GLY A 121 -28.75 -14.65 -5.80
N SER A 122 -28.73 -13.39 -6.22
CA SER A 122 -27.81 -12.86 -7.24
C SER A 122 -26.62 -12.09 -6.65
N GLY A 123 -26.52 -11.99 -5.32
CA GLY A 123 -25.53 -11.18 -4.61
C GLY A 123 -24.39 -12.00 -3.99
N TRP A 124 -23.25 -11.32 -3.77
CA TRP A 124 -22.03 -11.88 -3.20
C TRP A 124 -21.78 -11.44 -1.74
N ASP A 125 -22.74 -10.75 -1.12
CA ASP A 125 -22.59 -10.14 0.22
C ASP A 125 -22.34 -11.17 1.34
N PHE A 126 -22.72 -12.43 1.14
CA PHE A 126 -22.40 -13.52 2.07
C PHE A 126 -20.89 -13.72 2.24
N ILE A 127 -20.08 -13.36 1.24
CA ILE A 127 -18.62 -13.37 1.31
C ILE A 127 -18.11 -12.26 2.22
N LEU A 128 -18.66 -11.04 2.09
CA LEU A 128 -18.35 -9.93 2.99
C LEU A 128 -18.65 -10.33 4.44
N MET A 129 -19.81 -10.97 4.66
CA MET A 129 -20.18 -11.48 5.97
C MET A 129 -19.18 -12.54 6.47
N ALA A 130 -18.78 -13.49 5.63
CA ALA A 130 -17.82 -14.52 6.00
C ALA A 130 -16.46 -13.93 6.40
N GLY A 131 -15.89 -13.02 5.62
CA GLY A 131 -14.59 -12.43 5.95
C GLY A 131 -14.64 -11.52 7.17
N ILE A 132 -15.61 -10.61 7.23
CA ILE A 132 -15.76 -9.71 8.38
C ILE A 132 -16.04 -10.51 9.64
N GLN A 133 -17.07 -11.35 9.65
CA GLN A 133 -17.46 -12.06 10.88
C GLN A 133 -16.51 -13.21 11.21
N GLY A 134 -15.79 -13.75 10.22
CA GLY A 134 -14.80 -14.79 10.42
C GLY A 134 -13.60 -14.33 11.26
N TYR A 135 -13.01 -13.16 10.97
CA TYR A 135 -11.91 -12.65 11.81
C TYR A 135 -12.41 -12.29 13.22
N GLN A 136 -13.62 -11.75 13.32
CA GLN A 136 -14.23 -11.36 14.60
C GLN A 136 -14.48 -12.58 15.49
N PHE A 137 -15.07 -13.64 14.94
CA PHE A 137 -15.36 -14.85 15.71
C PHE A 137 -14.08 -15.58 16.10
N ALA A 138 -13.07 -15.60 15.21
CA ALA A 138 -11.76 -16.15 15.53
C ALA A 138 -11.11 -15.40 16.70
N ASN A 139 -11.22 -14.07 16.75
CA ASN A 139 -10.76 -13.27 17.88
C ASN A 139 -11.49 -13.64 19.18
N ALA A 140 -12.82 -13.79 19.17
CA ALA A 140 -13.56 -14.24 20.35
C ALA A 140 -13.09 -15.64 20.82
N GLY A 141 -12.95 -16.59 19.88
CA GLY A 141 -12.46 -17.94 20.20
C GLY A 141 -11.05 -17.96 20.76
N GLU A 142 -10.18 -17.08 20.27
CA GLU A 142 -8.80 -16.94 20.75
C GLU A 142 -8.73 -16.40 22.18
N ILE A 143 -9.59 -15.44 22.53
CA ILE A 143 -9.72 -14.97 23.92
C ILE A 143 -10.14 -16.13 24.84
N MET A 144 -11.11 -16.93 24.38
CA MET A 144 -11.71 -18.03 25.14
C MET A 144 -10.84 -19.29 25.19
N ARG A 145 -9.78 -19.42 24.39
CA ARG A 145 -8.88 -20.60 24.34
C ARG A 145 -8.39 -21.05 25.72
N SER A 146 -8.18 -20.10 26.62
CA SER A 146 -7.66 -20.33 27.98
C SER A 146 -8.74 -20.59 29.04
N TYR A 147 -10.03 -20.49 28.68
CA TYR A 147 -11.13 -20.69 29.62
C TYR A 147 -11.46 -22.18 29.78
N SER A 148 -11.48 -22.67 31.02
CA SER A 148 -11.72 -24.09 31.32
C SER A 148 -13.11 -24.58 30.94
N GLY A 149 -14.11 -23.70 30.84
CA GLY A 149 -15.46 -24.05 30.39
C GLY A 149 -15.54 -24.39 28.89
N LEU A 150 -14.53 -23.99 28.11
CA LEU A 150 -14.39 -24.38 26.71
C LEU A 150 -13.59 -25.70 26.64
N THR A 151 -14.30 -26.82 26.59
CA THR A 151 -13.64 -28.13 26.50
C THR A 151 -12.84 -28.28 25.21
N ALA A 152 -11.79 -29.11 25.22
CA ALA A 152 -10.97 -29.36 24.04
C ALA A 152 -11.79 -29.85 22.82
N ALA A 153 -12.82 -30.67 23.06
CA ALA A 153 -13.71 -31.16 22.01
C ALA A 153 -14.56 -30.02 21.40
N ASN A 154 -15.12 -29.16 22.24
CA ASN A 154 -15.89 -28.00 21.80
C ASN A 154 -15.00 -26.99 21.06
N PHE A 155 -13.77 -26.75 21.54
CA PHE A 155 -12.84 -25.89 20.85
C PHE A 155 -12.45 -26.45 19.48
N THR A 156 -12.23 -27.76 19.38
CA THR A 156 -11.96 -28.43 18.11
C THR A 156 -13.15 -28.29 17.15
N ALA A 157 -14.39 -28.44 17.64
CA ALA A 157 -15.59 -28.24 16.83
C ALA A 157 -15.68 -26.79 16.31
N PHE A 158 -15.39 -25.81 17.16
CA PHE A 158 -15.31 -24.41 16.77
C PHE A 158 -14.25 -24.15 15.70
N GLN A 159 -13.01 -24.62 15.91
CA GLN A 159 -11.93 -24.53 14.92
C GLN A 159 -12.31 -25.17 13.58
N ASN A 160 -13.03 -26.30 13.61
CA ASN A 160 -13.52 -26.97 12.40
C ASN A 160 -14.57 -26.14 11.67
N MET A 161 -15.53 -25.52 12.37
CA MET A 161 -16.47 -24.58 11.74
C MET A 161 -15.72 -23.43 11.05
N MET A 162 -14.73 -22.84 11.71
CA MET A 162 -13.93 -21.76 11.11
C MET A 162 -13.20 -22.21 9.84
N ARG A 163 -12.55 -23.39 9.87
CA ARG A 163 -11.80 -23.91 8.70
C ARG A 163 -12.69 -24.43 7.57
N ASN A 164 -13.83 -25.02 7.89
CA ASN A 164 -14.63 -25.75 6.90
C ASN A 164 -15.82 -24.94 6.37
N VAL A 165 -16.25 -23.91 7.10
CA VAL A 165 -17.41 -23.08 6.71
C VAL A 165 -16.99 -21.65 6.39
N PHE A 166 -16.24 -20.98 7.27
CA PHE A 166 -15.83 -19.57 7.04
C PHE A 166 -14.72 -19.46 6.00
N TYR A 167 -13.61 -20.17 6.20
CA TYR A 167 -12.42 -20.03 5.37
C TYR A 167 -12.68 -20.26 3.87
N PRO A 168 -13.38 -21.34 3.43
CA PRO A 168 -13.60 -21.57 1.99
C PRO A 168 -14.44 -20.47 1.32
N VAL A 169 -15.31 -19.80 2.08
CA VAL A 169 -16.16 -18.71 1.57
C VAL A 169 -15.39 -17.40 1.55
N GLY A 170 -14.79 -17.00 2.66
CA GLY A 170 -14.07 -15.72 2.76
C GLY A 170 -12.74 -15.70 2.00
N LYS A 171 -12.14 -16.86 1.71
CA LYS A 171 -10.97 -16.99 0.81
C LYS A 171 -11.34 -16.82 -0.66
N GLY A 172 -12.62 -16.91 -1.06
CA GLY A 172 -13.04 -16.94 -2.47
C GLY A 172 -12.54 -15.80 -3.37
N TRP A 173 -11.94 -14.74 -2.79
CA TRP A 173 -11.33 -13.60 -3.49
C TRP A 173 -9.83 -13.38 -3.21
N LEU A 174 -9.13 -14.27 -2.49
CA LEU A 174 -7.66 -14.30 -2.57
C LEU A 174 -7.32 -14.62 -4.05
N PRO A 175 -6.67 -13.71 -4.78
CA PRO A 175 -6.86 -13.50 -6.21
C PRO A 175 -6.38 -14.70 -7.02
N THR A 176 -7.35 -15.37 -7.65
CA THR A 176 -7.11 -16.09 -8.92
C THR A 176 -7.27 -15.17 -10.13
N THR A 177 -7.66 -13.90 -9.95
CA THR A 177 -7.78 -12.91 -11.04
C THR A 177 -7.39 -11.49 -10.60
N PRO A 178 -6.76 -10.68 -11.47
CA PRO A 178 -6.27 -9.34 -11.15
C PRO A 178 -7.38 -8.29 -10.96
N LEU A 179 -7.23 -7.41 -9.96
CA LEU A 179 -7.91 -6.11 -9.76
C LEU A 179 -9.42 -6.01 -10.11
N ASN A 180 -10.24 -7.00 -9.77
CA ASN A 180 -11.67 -7.02 -10.14
C ASN A 180 -12.62 -6.56 -9.02
N VAL A 181 -12.11 -6.16 -7.85
CA VAL A 181 -12.94 -5.74 -6.69
C VAL A 181 -12.28 -4.61 -5.90
N TYR A 182 -13.10 -3.84 -5.19
CA TYR A 182 -12.66 -2.84 -4.22
C TYR A 182 -11.85 -3.45 -3.07
N SER A 183 -10.86 -2.71 -2.54
CA SER A 183 -9.90 -3.21 -1.54
C SER A 183 -10.50 -3.89 -0.31
N SER A 184 -11.67 -3.43 0.13
CA SER A 184 -12.37 -3.99 1.29
C SER A 184 -12.65 -5.49 1.18
N TRP A 185 -12.89 -6.02 -0.02
CA TRP A 185 -13.15 -7.44 -0.28
C TRP A 185 -11.93 -8.33 -0.06
N ASP A 186 -10.76 -7.89 -0.52
CA ASP A 186 -9.53 -8.66 -0.36
C ASP A 186 -9.04 -8.56 1.09
N LEU A 187 -9.11 -7.36 1.69
CA LEU A 187 -8.65 -7.10 3.04
C LEU A 187 -9.43 -7.92 4.10
N LEU A 188 -10.75 -8.09 3.97
CA LEU A 188 -11.52 -8.96 4.88
C LEU A 188 -11.12 -10.43 4.73
N GLY A 189 -10.75 -10.86 3.51
CA GLY A 189 -10.27 -12.20 3.23
C GLY A 189 -8.92 -12.46 3.90
N ILE A 190 -8.00 -11.49 3.80
CA ILE A 190 -6.69 -11.52 4.48
C ILE A 190 -6.85 -11.54 6.00
N ALA A 191 -7.66 -10.62 6.56
CA ALA A 191 -7.90 -10.53 8.00
C ALA A 191 -8.44 -11.85 8.57
N MET A 192 -9.46 -12.43 7.92
CA MET A 192 -10.05 -13.71 8.29
C MET A 192 -9.06 -14.86 8.17
N THR A 193 -8.38 -14.98 7.03
CA THR A 193 -7.44 -16.06 6.75
C THR A 193 -6.29 -16.07 7.77
N MET A 194 -5.75 -14.89 8.08
CA MET A 194 -4.76 -14.72 9.12
C MET A 194 -5.30 -15.13 10.49
N ALA A 195 -6.53 -14.70 10.83
CA ALA A 195 -7.12 -14.97 12.13
C ALA A 195 -7.39 -16.46 12.35
N ILE A 196 -7.94 -17.14 11.34
CA ILE A 196 -8.20 -18.59 11.37
C ILE A 196 -6.88 -19.36 11.36
N GLY A 197 -5.86 -18.88 10.64
CA GLY A 197 -4.52 -19.46 10.63
C GLY A 197 -3.92 -19.55 12.04
N VAL A 198 -3.91 -18.44 12.78
CA VAL A 198 -3.47 -18.43 14.20
C VAL A 198 -4.40 -19.29 15.06
N LEU A 199 -5.73 -19.08 15.01
CA LEU A 199 -6.69 -19.84 15.83
C LEU A 199 -6.51 -21.36 15.70
N THR A 200 -6.13 -21.83 14.52
CA THR A 200 -6.05 -23.26 14.21
C THR A 200 -4.64 -23.81 14.09
N ASP A 201 -3.64 -23.04 14.52
CA ASP A 201 -2.23 -23.41 14.46
C ASP A 201 -1.75 -23.78 13.04
N ASN A 202 -2.31 -23.12 12.01
CA ASN A 202 -2.05 -23.38 10.61
C ASN A 202 -1.16 -22.30 9.98
N SER A 203 0.15 -22.55 9.98
CA SER A 203 1.16 -21.64 9.42
C SER A 203 1.06 -21.46 7.91
N THR A 204 0.62 -22.48 7.15
CA THR A 204 0.39 -22.36 5.71
C THR A 204 -0.70 -21.33 5.42
N MET A 205 -1.81 -21.38 6.14
CA MET A 205 -2.92 -20.43 5.98
C MET A 205 -2.50 -19.01 6.39
N PHE A 206 -1.77 -18.86 7.49
CA PHE A 206 -1.25 -17.56 7.91
C PHE A 206 -0.27 -16.96 6.87
N ASN A 207 0.65 -17.78 6.35
CA ASN A 207 1.62 -17.35 5.35
C ASN A 207 0.95 -16.99 4.00
N GLU A 208 -0.17 -17.64 3.66
CA GLU A 208 -0.99 -17.24 2.51
C GLU A 208 -1.48 -15.79 2.67
N ALA A 209 -2.05 -15.43 3.82
CA ALA A 209 -2.51 -14.07 4.09
C ALA A 209 -1.36 -13.02 4.07
N ILE A 210 -0.19 -13.38 4.61
CA ILE A 210 1.00 -12.51 4.59
C ILE A 210 1.51 -12.31 3.15
N THR A 211 1.57 -13.39 2.36
CA THR A 211 2.02 -13.34 0.97
C THR A 211 1.10 -12.44 0.16
N GLU A 212 -0.21 -12.58 0.35
CA GLU A 212 -1.22 -11.75 -0.29
C GLU A 212 -1.00 -10.26 0.04
N PHE A 213 -0.89 -9.91 1.33
CA PHE A 213 -0.67 -8.53 1.74
C PHE A 213 0.55 -7.88 1.07
N TYR A 214 1.64 -8.64 0.88
CA TYR A 214 2.86 -8.13 0.25
C TYR A 214 2.81 -8.11 -1.29
N THR A 215 2.23 -9.13 -1.92
CA THR A 215 2.49 -9.44 -3.33
C THR A 215 1.24 -9.62 -4.20
N ALA A 216 0.04 -9.38 -3.65
CA ALA A 216 -1.21 -9.51 -4.40
C ALA A 216 -1.18 -8.78 -5.74
N SER A 217 -1.76 -9.42 -6.75
CA SER A 217 -2.16 -8.73 -7.98
C SER A 217 -3.49 -7.97 -7.80
N GLY A 218 -4.26 -8.27 -6.76
CA GLY A 218 -5.51 -7.60 -6.36
C GLY A 218 -5.32 -6.41 -5.42
N ASN A 219 -6.43 -5.83 -4.96
CA ASN A 219 -6.44 -4.65 -4.09
C ASN A 219 -6.19 -4.99 -2.60
N GLY A 220 -5.98 -6.26 -2.25
CA GLY A 220 -5.52 -6.69 -0.93
C GLY A 220 -4.04 -6.44 -0.67
N GLY A 221 -3.23 -6.37 -1.74
CA GLY A 221 -1.83 -5.99 -1.65
C GLY A 221 -1.70 -4.53 -1.27
N ILE A 222 -0.96 -4.24 -0.20
CA ILE A 222 -0.93 -2.90 0.42
C ILE A 222 -0.56 -1.76 -0.55
N GLU A 223 0.24 -2.06 -1.54
CA GLU A 223 0.69 -1.09 -2.54
C GLU A 223 -0.29 -0.87 -3.70
N ASN A 224 -1.23 -1.80 -3.91
CA ASN A 224 -2.38 -1.58 -4.78
C ASN A 224 -3.53 -0.92 -4.00
N MET A 225 -3.73 -1.32 -2.74
CA MET A 225 -4.69 -0.70 -1.83
C MET A 225 -4.40 0.79 -1.64
N VAL A 226 -3.17 1.13 -1.26
CA VAL A 226 -2.67 2.50 -1.19
C VAL A 226 -1.93 2.77 -2.48
N TYR A 227 -2.66 3.04 -3.56
CA TYR A 227 -2.07 3.04 -4.90
C TYR A 227 -1.16 4.25 -5.18
N PHE A 228 -1.36 5.37 -4.48
CA PHE A 228 -0.56 6.58 -4.64
C PHE A 228 -0.19 7.20 -3.30
N VAL A 229 1.06 7.67 -3.14
CA VAL A 229 1.48 8.45 -1.98
C VAL A 229 1.93 9.82 -2.45
N HIS A 230 1.21 10.83 -1.97
CA HIS A 230 1.49 12.24 -2.19
C HIS A 230 2.58 12.72 -1.22
N ASP A 231 3.14 13.89 -1.52
CA ASP A 231 4.13 14.56 -0.67
C ASP A 231 3.62 14.70 0.78
N GLY A 232 4.54 14.59 1.73
CA GLY A 232 4.23 14.54 3.16
C GLY A 232 3.65 13.20 3.62
N TYR A 233 3.80 12.16 2.79
CA TYR A 233 3.32 10.80 3.04
C TYR A 233 1.81 10.67 3.24
N LEU A 234 1.05 11.42 2.46
CA LEU A 234 -0.40 11.30 2.39
C LEU A 234 -0.76 10.20 1.37
N GLY A 235 -1.13 9.01 1.86
CA GLY A 235 -1.41 7.82 1.06
C GLY A 235 -2.86 7.74 0.59
N GLN A 236 -3.10 8.04 -0.68
CA GLN A 236 -4.40 7.88 -1.30
C GLN A 236 -4.73 6.39 -1.47
N THR A 237 -5.87 6.00 -0.92
CA THR A 237 -6.40 4.65 -1.08
C THR A 237 -7.17 4.52 -2.39
N GLN A 238 -7.28 3.30 -2.87
CA GLN A 238 -8.11 2.93 -4.00
C GLN A 238 -9.60 3.32 -3.82
N GLU A 239 -10.10 3.28 -2.59
CA GLU A 239 -11.51 3.56 -2.25
C GLU A 239 -11.81 5.07 -2.16
N SER A 240 -10.78 5.92 -2.22
CA SER A 240 -10.90 7.36 -1.88
C SER A 240 -11.89 8.12 -2.76
N GLY A 241 -12.11 7.68 -4.00
CA GLY A 241 -13.05 8.30 -4.94
C GLY A 241 -14.46 7.70 -4.94
N ARG A 242 -14.67 6.58 -4.26
CA ARG A 242 -15.97 5.89 -4.16
C ARG A 242 -16.86 6.52 -3.09
N ASP A 243 -16.58 6.23 -1.82
CA ASP A 243 -17.24 6.80 -0.65
C ASP A 243 -16.41 6.58 0.61
N GLN A 244 -16.64 7.42 1.63
CA GLN A 244 -15.84 7.38 2.85
C GLN A 244 -16.25 6.27 3.83
N GLY A 245 -17.44 5.68 3.66
CA GLY A 245 -17.88 4.54 4.46
C GLY A 245 -17.03 3.30 4.20
N HIS A 246 -16.72 3.03 2.93
CA HIS A 246 -15.83 1.94 2.53
C HIS A 246 -14.36 2.30 2.68
N ASN A 247 -13.98 3.55 2.40
CA ASN A 247 -12.61 3.99 2.61
C ASN A 247 -12.15 3.81 4.06
N THR A 248 -13.00 4.19 5.03
CA THR A 248 -12.73 3.97 6.46
C THR A 248 -12.80 2.49 6.86
N LEU A 249 -13.65 1.68 6.21
CA LEU A 249 -13.64 0.22 6.39
C LEU A 249 -12.28 -0.39 6.00
N SER A 250 -11.69 0.03 4.89
CA SER A 250 -10.37 -0.47 4.49
C SER A 250 -9.28 -0.09 5.49
N ILE A 251 -9.33 1.12 6.09
CA ILE A 251 -8.42 1.49 7.19
C ILE A 251 -8.61 0.58 8.41
N SER A 252 -9.85 0.25 8.76
CA SER A 252 -10.15 -0.68 9.85
C SER A 252 -9.50 -2.04 9.63
N LEU A 253 -9.67 -2.61 8.44
CA LEU A 253 -9.13 -3.92 8.11
C LEU A 253 -7.59 -3.91 8.07
N LEU A 254 -6.96 -2.83 7.61
CA LEU A 254 -5.51 -2.65 7.71
C LEU A 254 -5.02 -2.66 9.16
N GLY A 255 -5.73 -1.99 10.07
CA GLY A 255 -5.42 -2.03 11.50
C GLY A 255 -5.50 -3.44 12.08
N VAL A 256 -6.55 -4.19 11.73
CA VAL A 256 -6.74 -5.58 12.15
C VAL A 256 -5.62 -6.50 11.63
N ILE A 257 -5.35 -6.46 10.32
CA ILE A 257 -4.30 -7.28 9.68
C ILE A 257 -2.94 -6.98 10.30
N ALA A 258 -2.61 -5.71 10.48
CA ALA A 258 -1.30 -5.30 10.97
C ALA A 258 -1.09 -5.67 12.44
N GLU A 259 -2.09 -5.52 13.31
CA GLU A 259 -1.93 -5.90 14.71
C GLU A 259 -1.90 -7.43 14.88
N GLN A 260 -2.74 -8.18 14.16
CA GLN A 260 -2.67 -9.64 14.16
C GLN A 260 -1.28 -10.14 13.75
N ALA A 261 -0.68 -9.55 12.70
CA ALA A 261 0.67 -9.88 12.28
C ALA A 261 1.73 -9.43 13.32
N TRP A 262 1.56 -8.24 13.90
CA TRP A 262 2.46 -7.70 14.92
C TRP A 262 2.56 -8.61 16.15
N ASN A 263 1.43 -9.13 16.62
CA ASN A 263 1.39 -10.04 17.77
C ASN A 263 1.99 -11.41 17.47
N GLN A 264 2.25 -11.71 16.19
CA GLN A 264 3.06 -12.85 15.74
C GLN A 264 4.49 -12.45 15.36
N GLY A 265 4.92 -11.22 15.65
CA GLY A 265 6.29 -10.75 15.41
C GLY A 265 6.59 -10.29 13.98
N ILE A 266 5.57 -10.04 13.16
CA ILE A 266 5.73 -9.49 11.80
C ILE A 266 5.32 -8.01 11.78
N ASP A 267 6.26 -7.12 11.44
CA ASP A 267 6.00 -5.68 11.33
C ASP A 267 5.40 -5.28 9.98
N LEU A 268 4.08 -5.49 9.82
CA LEU A 268 3.34 -4.96 8.67
C LEU A 268 3.10 -3.45 8.75
N TYR A 269 3.06 -2.87 9.96
CA TYR A 269 2.93 -1.43 10.15
C TYR A 269 4.13 -0.68 9.54
N GLY A 270 5.36 -1.16 9.73
CA GLY A 270 6.57 -0.56 9.18
C GLY A 270 6.78 -0.77 7.67
N TYR A 271 6.02 -1.68 7.05
CA TYR A 271 6.25 -2.07 5.66
C TYR A 271 6.01 -0.92 4.67
N SER A 272 6.80 -0.93 3.58
CA SER A 272 6.77 0.08 2.51
C SER A 272 6.77 1.53 3.03
N ASN A 273 7.70 1.80 3.97
CA ASN A 273 7.85 3.12 4.61
C ASN A 273 6.59 3.58 5.34
N ASN A 274 6.03 2.71 6.20
CA ASN A 274 4.81 2.96 6.97
C ASN A 274 3.58 3.27 6.09
N ARG A 275 3.36 2.47 5.03
CA ARG A 275 2.26 2.69 4.06
C ARG A 275 0.88 2.68 4.71
N ILE A 276 0.68 1.90 5.78
CA ILE A 276 -0.56 1.91 6.58
C ILE A 276 -0.76 3.26 7.28
N LEU A 277 0.30 3.87 7.84
CA LEU A 277 0.20 5.21 8.43
C LEU A 277 -0.15 6.25 7.37
N ALA A 278 0.46 6.15 6.18
CA ALA A 278 0.16 7.05 5.07
C ALA A 278 -1.31 7.01 4.68
N ALA A 279 -1.90 5.81 4.60
CA ALA A 279 -3.33 5.63 4.35
C ALA A 279 -4.19 6.21 5.49
N SER A 280 -3.85 5.88 6.73
CA SER A 280 -4.58 6.36 7.91
C SER A 280 -4.60 7.88 7.99
N GLU A 281 -3.46 8.54 7.82
CA GLU A 281 -3.36 10.01 7.85
C GLU A 281 -4.15 10.66 6.70
N TYR A 282 -4.09 10.10 5.49
CA TYR A 282 -4.83 10.60 4.34
C TYR A 282 -6.35 10.52 4.57
N VAL A 283 -6.85 9.33 4.92
CA VAL A 283 -8.28 9.09 5.12
C VAL A 283 -8.80 9.85 6.33
N ALA A 284 -8.03 9.90 7.42
CA ALA A 284 -8.38 10.69 8.59
C ALA A 284 -8.46 12.18 8.25
N LYS A 285 -7.47 12.74 7.54
CA LYS A 285 -7.47 14.15 7.13
C LYS A 285 -8.71 14.47 6.31
N GLY A 286 -9.00 13.69 5.26
CA GLY A 286 -10.16 13.90 4.40
C GLY A 286 -11.51 13.77 5.11
N ASN A 287 -11.58 13.03 6.22
CA ASN A 287 -12.81 12.85 7.01
C ASN A 287 -12.93 13.79 8.22
N LEU A 288 -11.97 14.69 8.43
CA LEU A 288 -11.98 15.63 9.56
C LEU A 288 -12.53 16.99 9.15
N ASN A 289 -13.48 17.50 9.95
CA ASN A 289 -13.90 18.90 9.86
C ASN A 289 -12.86 19.80 10.53
N ASN A 290 -12.37 20.81 9.82
CA ASN A 290 -11.52 21.85 10.36
C ASN A 290 -12.38 22.84 11.15
N THR A 291 -12.27 22.77 12.47
CA THR A 291 -13.06 23.61 13.40
C THR A 291 -12.83 25.10 13.22
N SER A 292 -11.68 25.54 12.67
CA SER A 292 -11.41 26.95 12.41
C SER A 292 -12.12 27.48 11.17
N THR A 293 -12.39 26.62 10.18
CA THR A 293 -13.05 27.02 8.92
C THR A 293 -14.48 26.51 8.80
N GLY A 294 -14.88 25.53 9.63
CA GLY A 294 -16.18 24.85 9.56
C GLY A 294 -16.32 23.87 8.38
N THR A 295 -15.23 23.64 7.62
CA THR A 295 -15.20 22.81 6.42
C THR A 295 -14.28 21.61 6.58
N TYR A 296 -14.55 20.52 5.86
CA TYR A 296 -13.62 19.37 5.82
C TYR A 296 -12.25 19.76 5.26
N TYR A 297 -11.17 19.16 5.78
CA TYR A 297 -9.86 19.34 5.19
C TYR A 297 -9.83 18.77 3.77
N SER A 298 -9.15 19.47 2.87
CA SER A 298 -8.82 18.92 1.55
C SER A 298 -7.63 17.96 1.63
N VAL A 299 -7.62 17.00 0.71
CA VAL A 299 -6.51 16.09 0.47
C VAL A 299 -6.17 16.12 -1.02
N PRO A 300 -4.88 15.96 -1.40
CA PRO A 300 -4.51 15.84 -2.80
C PRO A 300 -5.12 14.56 -3.40
N PHE A 301 -5.39 14.57 -4.71
CA PHE A 301 -6.00 13.43 -5.39
C PHE A 301 -5.37 13.22 -6.77
N THR A 302 -4.94 12.00 -7.03
CA THR A 302 -4.55 11.50 -8.36
C THR A 302 -5.72 10.68 -8.91
N VAL A 303 -5.89 10.66 -10.23
CA VAL A 303 -6.94 9.85 -10.87
C VAL A 303 -6.69 8.37 -10.60
N TYR A 304 -7.74 7.66 -10.19
CA TYR A 304 -7.71 6.21 -10.02
C TYR A 304 -8.57 5.55 -11.11
N THR A 305 -7.95 4.67 -11.89
CA THR A 305 -8.62 3.93 -12.97
C THR A 305 -8.34 2.44 -12.85
N VAL A 306 -9.39 1.62 -12.76
CA VAL A 306 -9.27 0.15 -12.80
C VAL A 306 -10.45 -0.49 -13.52
N ASN A 307 -10.26 -1.71 -14.00
CA ASN A 307 -11.30 -2.51 -14.64
C ASN A 307 -12.05 -3.31 -13.57
N ASP A 308 -13.25 -2.89 -13.21
CA ASP A 308 -14.17 -3.58 -12.28
C ASP A 308 -15.30 -4.19 -13.10
N TRP A 309 -15.02 -5.31 -13.77
CA TRP A 309 -15.90 -5.86 -14.81
C TRP A 309 -17.37 -5.98 -14.34
N PRO A 310 -18.36 -5.43 -15.07
CA PRO A 310 -18.28 -4.91 -16.45
C PRO A 310 -17.97 -3.40 -16.57
N THR A 311 -17.71 -2.71 -15.47
CA THR A 311 -17.50 -1.25 -15.41
C THR A 311 -16.03 -0.86 -15.26
N TYR A 312 -15.68 0.34 -15.73
CA TYR A 312 -14.43 0.97 -15.33
C TYR A 312 -14.70 1.84 -14.12
N ILE A 313 -13.94 1.65 -13.04
CA ILE A 313 -13.84 2.68 -12.00
C ILE A 313 -12.96 3.78 -12.57
N TYR A 314 -13.46 5.01 -12.55
CA TYR A 314 -12.75 6.20 -13.02
C TYR A 314 -13.02 7.35 -12.06
N ASP A 315 -12.21 7.40 -11.01
CA ASP A 315 -12.35 8.40 -9.96
C ASP A 315 -11.41 9.57 -10.24
N THR A 316 -11.96 10.78 -10.23
CA THR A 316 -11.20 12.01 -10.52
C THR A 316 -11.07 12.95 -9.33
N SER A 317 -11.75 12.66 -8.22
CA SER A 317 -11.71 13.45 -7.00
C SER A 317 -11.99 12.59 -5.76
N PHE A 318 -11.63 13.12 -4.59
CA PHE A 318 -11.99 12.53 -3.30
C PHE A 318 -13.50 12.63 -3.08
N SER A 319 -14.15 11.49 -2.79
CA SER A 319 -15.60 11.45 -2.61
C SER A 319 -16.03 12.11 -1.31
N THR A 320 -17.05 12.97 -1.38
CA THR A 320 -17.71 13.54 -0.19
C THR A 320 -18.88 12.67 0.31
N SER A 321 -19.19 11.57 -0.39
CA SER A 321 -20.22 10.63 0.04
C SER A 321 -19.83 9.98 1.38
N ALA A 322 -20.74 10.01 2.35
CA ALA A 322 -20.53 9.50 3.71
C ALA A 322 -19.31 10.09 4.47
N ILE A 323 -18.85 11.29 4.09
CA ILE A 323 -17.72 11.96 4.75
C ILE A 323 -18.00 12.23 6.24
N GLY A 324 -16.97 12.07 7.07
CA GLY A 324 -17.09 12.25 8.52
C GLY A 324 -17.73 11.07 9.25
N ASN A 325 -17.83 9.91 8.58
CA ASN A 325 -18.31 8.68 9.20
C ASN A 325 -17.46 8.33 10.44
N LYS A 326 -18.13 8.05 11.57
CA LYS A 326 -17.48 7.68 12.83
C LYS A 326 -17.44 6.16 12.96
N ARG A 327 -16.23 5.58 12.89
CA ARG A 327 -15.96 4.17 13.16
C ARG A 327 -14.95 4.00 14.32
N PRO A 328 -15.07 2.94 15.15
CA PRO A 328 -14.16 2.65 16.26
C PRO A 328 -12.86 1.97 15.79
N ILE A 329 -12.01 2.70 15.04
CA ILE A 329 -10.90 2.08 14.27
C ILE A 329 -9.55 2.79 14.37
N TRP A 330 -9.52 3.91 15.08
CA TRP A 330 -8.40 4.85 15.02
C TRP A 330 -7.40 4.65 16.16
N ALA A 331 -7.82 4.06 17.29
CA ALA A 331 -6.96 3.93 18.47
C ALA A 331 -5.92 2.83 18.27
N SER A 332 -6.24 1.73 17.60
CA SER A 332 -5.27 0.67 17.26
C SER A 332 -4.09 1.24 16.47
N ILE A 333 -4.38 1.96 15.39
CA ILE A 333 -3.38 2.58 14.52
C ILE A 333 -2.62 3.70 15.26
N TYR A 334 -3.33 4.61 15.93
CA TYR A 334 -2.70 5.72 16.66
C TYR A 334 -1.76 5.22 17.74
N HIS A 335 -2.22 4.32 18.62
CA HIS A 335 -1.39 3.83 19.72
C HIS A 335 -0.25 2.92 19.25
N HIS A 336 -0.36 2.28 18.08
CA HIS A 336 0.80 1.65 17.45
C HIS A 336 1.85 2.70 17.05
N TYR A 337 1.52 3.63 16.16
CA TYR A 337 2.54 4.54 15.63
C TYR A 337 3.04 5.55 16.68
N VAL A 338 2.15 6.13 17.46
CA VAL A 338 2.50 7.17 18.43
C VAL A 338 3.04 6.56 19.71
N ASN A 339 2.32 5.58 20.27
CA ASN A 339 2.59 5.07 21.63
C ASN A 339 3.38 3.76 21.67
N ARG A 340 3.71 3.16 20.51
CA ARG A 340 4.66 2.04 20.38
C ARG A 340 5.93 2.46 19.63
N LYS A 341 5.79 3.24 18.54
CA LYS A 341 6.92 3.66 17.67
C LYS A 341 7.40 5.10 17.86
N GLY A 342 6.67 5.96 18.56
CA GLY A 342 7.04 7.37 18.77
C GLY A 342 6.95 8.26 17.54
N MET A 343 6.22 7.83 16.52
CA MET A 343 5.97 8.59 15.30
C MET A 343 4.76 9.52 15.48
N ALA A 344 4.66 10.58 14.68
CA ALA A 344 3.47 11.43 14.65
C ALA A 344 2.37 10.81 13.78
N ALA A 345 1.12 10.88 14.25
CA ALA A 345 -0.08 10.56 13.50
C ALA A 345 -1.17 11.62 13.78
N PRO A 346 -0.95 12.89 13.40
CA PRO A 346 -1.77 14.01 13.86
C PRO A 346 -3.24 13.90 13.42
N TYR A 347 -3.53 13.47 12.20
CA TYR A 347 -4.91 13.37 11.71
C TYR A 347 -5.59 12.11 12.25
N THR A 348 -4.89 10.97 12.28
CA THR A 348 -5.36 9.74 12.93
C THR A 348 -5.71 10.00 14.39
N GLY A 349 -4.87 10.73 15.12
CA GLY A 349 -5.11 11.11 16.52
C GLY A 349 -6.32 12.04 16.70
N LYS A 350 -6.54 12.99 15.78
CA LYS A 350 -7.75 13.83 15.78
C LYS A 350 -9.02 13.00 15.57
N MET A 351 -9.00 12.04 14.65
CA MET A 351 -10.14 11.12 14.44
C MET A 351 -10.35 10.20 15.65
N MET A 352 -9.27 9.68 16.24
CA MET A 352 -9.35 8.89 17.47
C MET A 352 -10.03 9.68 18.59
N ASN A 353 -9.61 10.93 18.84
CA ASN A 353 -10.22 11.79 19.86
C ASN A 353 -11.69 12.13 19.56
N LEU A 354 -12.09 12.20 18.28
CA LEU A 354 -13.47 12.47 17.88
C LEU A 354 -14.42 11.29 18.16
N VAL A 355 -13.87 10.07 18.17
CA VAL A 355 -14.63 8.82 18.37
C VAL A 355 -14.53 8.31 19.81
N ALA A 356 -13.47 8.67 20.54
CA ALA A 356 -13.24 8.24 21.92
C ALA A 356 -14.20 8.91 22.94
N PRO A 357 -14.60 8.21 24.02
CA PRO A 357 -14.45 6.76 24.20
C PRO A 357 -15.38 6.01 23.24
N ASP A 358 -14.81 5.02 22.55
CA ASP A 358 -15.53 4.24 21.54
C ASP A 358 -16.19 2.99 22.14
N GLY A 359 -17.20 2.47 21.43
CA GLY A 359 -17.90 1.23 21.73
C GLY A 359 -17.66 0.16 20.66
N GLY A 360 -18.55 -0.82 20.53
CA GLY A 360 -18.46 -1.87 19.52
C GLY A 360 -19.80 -2.19 18.86
N GLY A 361 -20.01 -3.47 18.51
CA GLY A 361 -21.26 -3.96 17.95
C GLY A 361 -22.49 -3.44 18.72
N GLY A 362 -23.43 -2.82 18.01
CA GLY A 362 -24.62 -2.18 18.58
C GLY A 362 -24.47 -0.70 18.97
N ASN A 363 -23.26 -0.13 18.96
CA ASN A 363 -23.04 1.30 19.28
C ASN A 363 -22.97 2.22 18.05
N TYR A 364 -22.83 1.67 16.84
CA TYR A 364 -22.62 2.43 15.60
C TYR A 364 -23.77 2.31 14.59
N GLY A 365 -24.99 2.17 15.10
CA GLY A 365 -26.22 2.06 14.30
C GLY A 365 -26.82 0.65 14.30
N SER A 366 -28.05 0.55 13.80
CA SER A 366 -28.81 -0.71 13.75
C SER A 366 -28.62 -1.50 12.45
N ASN A 367 -27.87 -0.96 11.49
CA ASN A 367 -27.58 -1.64 10.24
C ASN A 367 -26.31 -2.50 10.34
N SER A 368 -26.04 -3.32 9.32
CA SER A 368 -24.83 -4.17 9.29
C SER A 368 -23.51 -3.40 9.48
N GLY A 369 -23.47 -2.11 9.13
CA GLY A 369 -22.28 -1.27 9.28
C GLY A 369 -21.83 -1.11 10.74
N GLY A 370 -22.78 -1.15 11.69
CA GLY A 370 -22.49 -1.13 13.13
C GLY A 370 -21.82 -2.41 13.66
N TYR A 371 -21.67 -3.43 12.82
CA TYR A 371 -21.09 -4.74 13.13
C TYR A 371 -19.89 -5.11 12.23
N ASP A 372 -19.45 -4.19 11.36
CA ASP A 372 -18.27 -4.42 10.51
C ASP A 372 -16.95 -4.48 11.30
N GLN A 373 -16.97 -3.97 12.54
CA GLN A 373 -15.85 -3.89 13.46
C GLN A 373 -16.19 -4.45 14.84
N LEU A 374 -15.17 -4.99 15.53
CA LEU A 374 -15.29 -5.37 16.95
C LEU A 374 -15.47 -4.15 17.87
N GLY A 375 -14.73 -3.07 17.58
CA GLY A 375 -14.69 -1.84 18.36
C GLY A 375 -14.03 -1.99 19.74
N PHE A 376 -14.38 -1.07 20.65
CA PHE A 376 -13.76 -0.88 21.97
C PHE A 376 -12.25 -0.67 21.90
N GLU A 377 -11.77 0.06 20.90
CA GLU A 377 -10.34 0.28 20.73
C GLU A 377 -9.76 1.23 21.80
N THR A 378 -10.57 2.13 22.35
CA THR A 378 -10.21 2.95 23.50
C THR A 378 -9.92 2.08 24.72
N LEU A 379 -10.70 1.01 24.93
CA LEU A 379 -10.42 0.05 26.00
C LEU A 379 -9.21 -0.82 25.66
N THR A 380 -9.15 -1.36 24.44
CA THR A 380 -8.23 -2.46 24.12
C THR A 380 -6.85 -1.99 23.63
N PHE A 381 -6.78 -0.90 22.89
CA PHE A 381 -5.56 -0.41 22.24
C PHE A 381 -4.93 0.81 22.89
N THR A 382 -5.65 1.53 23.76
CA THR A 382 -5.04 2.66 24.46
C THR A 382 -3.81 2.21 25.23
N ARG A 383 -2.74 2.99 25.06
CA ARG A 383 -1.41 2.83 25.65
C ARG A 383 -0.97 4.16 26.23
N SER A 384 -0.24 4.12 27.33
CA SER A 384 0.41 5.30 27.89
C SER A 384 1.35 5.95 26.86
N PRO A 385 1.47 7.29 26.85
CA PRO A 385 2.42 7.99 26.00
C PRO A 385 3.85 7.48 26.18
N ILE A 386 4.60 7.34 25.09
CA ILE A 386 6.05 7.08 25.19
C ILE A 386 6.80 8.35 25.60
N ALA A 387 8.04 8.20 26.08
CA ALA A 387 8.91 9.33 26.35
C ALA A 387 9.14 10.19 25.09
N SER A 388 8.94 11.51 25.22
CA SER A 388 9.14 12.47 24.14
C SER A 388 10.61 12.56 23.71
N GLY A 389 10.87 13.04 22.49
CA GLY A 389 12.23 13.32 21.98
C GLY A 389 12.78 12.36 20.93
N ILE A 390 11.98 11.41 20.42
CA ILE A 390 12.36 10.63 19.24
C ILE A 390 12.43 11.57 18.02
N GLY A 391 13.56 11.56 17.30
CA GLY A 391 13.74 12.37 16.09
C GLY A 391 12.82 11.94 14.94
N PRO A 392 12.56 12.81 13.95
CA PRO A 392 11.77 12.42 12.78
C PRO A 392 12.51 11.33 11.99
N THR A 393 11.75 10.58 11.17
CA THR A 393 12.29 9.44 10.42
C THR A 393 11.84 9.46 8.97
N GLY A 394 12.38 8.55 8.16
CA GLY A 394 11.97 8.38 6.77
C GLY A 394 12.07 9.66 5.94
N LEU A 395 13.13 10.46 6.10
CA LEU A 395 13.33 11.60 5.20
C LEU A 395 13.63 11.08 3.78
N THR A 396 12.85 11.51 2.81
CA THR A 396 13.10 11.31 1.38
C THR A 396 13.09 12.64 0.65
N GLY A 397 13.74 12.69 -0.51
CA GLY A 397 13.66 13.84 -1.39
C GLY A 397 13.97 13.51 -2.83
N TYR A 398 13.34 14.25 -3.75
CA TYR A 398 13.58 14.14 -5.18
C TYR A 398 13.72 15.53 -5.82
N PHE A 399 14.41 15.59 -6.95
CA PHE A 399 14.44 16.77 -7.80
C PHE A 399 13.34 16.65 -8.86
N GLY A 400 12.52 17.70 -8.98
CA GLY A 400 11.43 17.75 -9.95
C GLY A 400 10.91 19.17 -10.11
N ASN A 401 10.51 19.52 -11.33
CA ASN A 401 10.05 20.85 -11.71
C ASN A 401 11.03 21.96 -11.28
N ALA A 402 12.33 21.74 -11.44
CA ALA A 402 13.40 22.64 -11.00
C ALA A 402 13.47 22.93 -9.48
N ASN A 403 12.85 22.08 -8.64
CA ASN A 403 12.87 22.19 -7.18
C ASN A 403 13.30 20.88 -6.53
N VAL A 404 13.74 20.95 -5.27
CA VAL A 404 13.87 19.76 -4.42
C VAL A 404 12.65 19.66 -3.52
N VAL A 405 11.94 18.54 -3.57
CA VAL A 405 10.77 18.25 -2.72
C VAL A 405 11.17 17.22 -1.67
N LEU A 406 10.90 17.53 -0.40
CA LEU A 406 11.24 16.70 0.75
C LEU A 406 9.98 16.19 1.44
N SER A 407 10.01 14.97 1.98
CA SER A 407 8.93 14.40 2.82
C SER A 407 9.52 13.59 3.97
N TRP A 408 8.89 13.61 5.13
CA TRP A 408 9.38 12.89 6.32
C TRP A 408 8.22 12.45 7.24
N TRP A 409 8.50 11.46 8.10
CA TRP A 409 7.63 11.08 9.20
C TRP A 409 7.92 11.91 10.44
N GLY A 410 6.86 12.42 11.06
CA GLY A 410 6.94 13.23 12.25
C GLY A 410 7.22 12.45 13.53
N SER A 411 7.38 13.18 14.64
CA SER A 411 7.63 12.63 15.98
C SER A 411 6.45 12.86 16.91
N ALA A 412 6.16 11.89 17.78
CA ALA A 412 5.13 12.04 18.81
C ALA A 412 5.39 13.28 19.68
N GLY A 413 4.38 14.13 19.82
CA GLY A 413 4.44 15.37 20.62
C GLY A 413 5.14 16.57 19.96
N ALA A 414 5.71 16.42 18.75
CA ALA A 414 6.31 17.53 18.04
C ALA A 414 5.27 18.57 17.58
N THR A 415 5.62 19.85 17.68
CA THR A 415 4.76 20.97 17.25
C THR A 415 5.18 21.57 15.92
N SER A 416 6.45 21.40 15.53
CA SER A 416 6.98 21.79 14.23
C SER A 416 8.26 21.02 13.89
N TYR A 417 8.81 21.25 12.71
CA TYR A 417 10.00 20.60 12.18
C TYR A 417 10.92 21.63 11.54
N ASN A 418 12.22 21.57 11.83
CA ASN A 418 13.19 22.44 11.16
C ASN A 418 13.84 21.68 10.01
N VAL A 419 13.86 22.29 8.84
CA VAL A 419 14.51 21.74 7.65
C VAL A 419 15.87 22.38 7.51
N TYR A 420 16.91 21.56 7.37
CA TYR A 420 18.28 21.99 7.21
C TYR A 420 18.85 21.57 5.87
N ARG A 421 19.72 22.43 5.30
CA ARG A 421 20.44 22.17 4.04
C ARG A 421 21.93 22.44 4.18
N SER A 422 22.73 21.67 3.45
CA SER A 422 24.15 21.93 3.19
C SER A 422 24.51 21.62 1.74
N THR A 423 25.65 22.16 1.27
CA THR A 423 26.28 21.77 -0.01
C THR A 423 27.35 20.68 0.17
N SER A 424 27.56 20.20 1.40
CA SER A 424 28.48 19.11 1.74
C SER A 424 27.81 18.12 2.71
N SER A 425 28.08 16.82 2.55
CA SER A 425 27.52 15.76 3.41
C SER A 425 27.96 15.87 4.87
N SER A 426 29.14 16.44 5.11
CA SER A 426 29.73 16.64 6.45
C SER A 426 29.95 18.13 6.78
N GLY A 427 29.36 19.03 5.99
CA GLY A 427 29.50 20.47 6.17
C GLY A 427 28.56 21.05 7.23
N THR A 428 28.61 22.37 7.38
CA THR A 428 27.64 23.10 8.19
C THR A 428 26.26 23.03 7.53
N PHE A 429 25.25 22.67 8.32
CA PHE A 429 23.85 22.64 7.90
C PHE A 429 23.14 23.91 8.38
N THR A 430 22.53 24.64 7.46
CA THR A 430 21.77 25.87 7.75
C THR A 430 20.29 25.57 7.75
N LYS A 431 19.56 26.09 8.75
CA LYS A 431 18.09 26.01 8.78
C LYS A 431 17.53 26.87 7.64
N ILE A 432 16.73 26.26 6.76
CA ILE A 432 16.10 26.94 5.62
C ILE A 432 14.58 27.07 5.77
N ALA A 433 13.96 26.27 6.65
CA ALA A 433 12.52 26.35 6.91
C ALA A 433 12.12 25.83 8.29
N SER A 434 10.90 26.18 8.69
CA SER A 434 10.16 25.63 9.83
C SER A 434 8.79 25.20 9.32
N VAL A 435 8.42 23.93 9.49
CA VAL A 435 7.22 23.31 8.91
C VAL A 435 6.35 22.71 10.01
N THR A 436 5.03 22.84 9.91
CA THR A 436 4.06 22.30 10.88
C THR A 436 3.20 21.20 10.26
N ASP A 437 2.46 21.53 9.20
CA ASP A 437 1.67 20.62 8.37
C ASP A 437 1.44 21.25 6.98
N PRO A 438 1.44 20.47 5.88
CA PRO A 438 1.82 19.04 5.79
C PRO A 438 3.34 18.81 6.01
N LEU A 439 3.74 17.56 6.27
CA LEU A 439 5.14 17.16 6.53
C LEU A 439 6.00 17.08 5.25
N THR A 440 5.97 18.14 4.46
CA THR A 440 6.71 18.30 3.21
C THR A 440 7.29 19.71 3.10
N TYR A 441 8.36 19.85 2.31
CA TYR A 441 8.97 21.14 2.00
C TYR A 441 9.54 21.16 0.59
N THR A 442 9.25 22.23 -0.15
CA THR A 442 9.79 22.49 -1.50
C THR A 442 10.88 23.56 -1.43
N ASP A 443 12.13 23.16 -1.65
CA ASP A 443 13.29 24.04 -1.76
C ASP A 443 13.45 24.49 -3.22
N SER A 444 13.29 25.80 -3.45
CA SER A 444 13.22 26.42 -4.77
C SER A 444 14.35 27.42 -5.00
N GLY A 445 14.54 27.85 -6.26
CA GLY A 445 15.58 28.83 -6.61
C GLY A 445 17.01 28.28 -6.46
N LEU A 446 17.16 26.96 -6.54
CA LEU A 446 18.46 26.29 -6.43
C LEU A 446 19.26 26.47 -7.72
N SER A 447 20.56 26.70 -7.55
CA SER A 447 21.51 26.59 -8.66
C SER A 447 21.74 25.11 -8.98
N ALA A 448 22.20 24.81 -10.19
CA ALA A 448 22.56 23.44 -10.53
C ALA A 448 23.66 22.93 -9.58
N GLY A 449 23.39 21.85 -8.86
CA GLY A 449 24.32 21.37 -7.84
C GLY A 449 23.82 20.17 -7.03
N THR A 450 24.66 19.71 -6.11
CA THR A 450 24.30 18.68 -5.12
C THR A 450 24.00 19.33 -3.77
N TYR A 451 22.89 18.93 -3.17
CA TYR A 451 22.44 19.42 -1.87
C TYR A 451 22.19 18.26 -0.90
N TYR A 452 22.41 18.53 0.38
CA TYR A 452 22.24 17.59 1.46
C TYR A 452 21.21 18.10 2.46
N TYR A 453 20.27 17.26 2.87
CA TYR A 453 19.16 17.65 3.72
C TYR A 453 19.05 16.76 4.95
N ARG A 454 18.58 17.37 6.05
CA ARG A 454 18.17 16.68 7.28
C ARG A 454 17.05 17.45 7.96
N VAL A 455 16.24 16.77 8.74
CA VAL A 455 15.09 17.35 9.45
C VAL A 455 15.18 17.03 10.94
N THR A 456 14.81 17.97 11.80
CA THR A 456 14.65 17.77 13.25
C THR A 456 13.20 18.05 13.62
N SER A 457 12.77 17.54 14.77
CA SER A 457 11.48 17.85 15.38
C SER A 457 11.65 18.85 16.53
N VAL A 458 10.68 19.74 16.70
CA VAL A 458 10.67 20.77 17.74
C VAL A 458 9.60 20.44 18.78
N LEU A 459 10.03 20.30 20.03
CA LEU A 459 9.21 20.08 21.21
C LEU A 459 9.63 21.14 22.26
N SER A 460 9.06 22.35 22.17
CA SER A 460 9.53 23.51 22.94
C SER A 460 9.80 23.17 24.42
N PRO A 461 10.99 23.52 24.97
CA PRO A 461 12.08 24.31 24.34
C PRO A 461 13.11 23.49 23.54
N TRP A 462 12.86 22.19 23.31
CA TRP A 462 13.83 21.24 22.75
C TRP A 462 13.73 21.07 21.24
N GLU A 463 14.88 20.77 20.63
CA GLU A 463 15.00 20.30 19.26
C GLU A 463 15.67 18.93 19.29
N SER A 464 15.10 17.97 18.55
CA SER A 464 15.59 16.59 18.55
C SER A 464 16.84 16.39 17.70
N ASN A 465 17.44 15.20 17.80
CA ASN A 465 18.46 14.77 16.85
C ASN A 465 17.88 14.72 15.42
N PRO A 466 18.68 15.09 14.40
CA PRO A 466 18.21 15.10 13.03
C PRO A 466 18.00 13.69 12.47
N THR A 467 17.18 13.59 11.43
CA THR A 467 17.14 12.43 10.52
C THR A 467 18.53 12.12 9.95
N PRO A 468 18.75 10.90 9.43
CA PRO A 468 19.87 10.67 8.52
C PRO A 468 19.90 11.70 7.37
N VAL A 469 21.11 12.07 6.94
CA VAL A 469 21.30 13.01 5.84
C VAL A 469 20.95 12.34 4.52
N ILE A 470 20.14 13.01 3.70
CA ILE A 470 19.90 12.59 2.31
C ILE A 470 20.63 13.50 1.32
N LYS A 471 20.97 12.96 0.15
CA LYS A 471 21.58 13.68 -0.97
C LYS A 471 20.54 13.84 -2.08
N VAL A 472 20.39 15.05 -2.62
CA VAL A 472 19.58 15.32 -3.82
C VAL A 472 20.41 16.12 -4.82
N VAL A 473 20.40 15.71 -6.08
CA VAL A 473 21.10 16.42 -7.16
C VAL A 473 20.09 17.28 -7.91
N ALA A 474 20.21 18.60 -7.77
CA ALA A 474 19.36 19.58 -8.42
C ALA A 474 19.91 19.96 -9.80
N ASN A 475 20.05 19.00 -10.72
CA ASN A 475 20.51 19.25 -12.08
C ASN A 475 19.82 18.28 -13.05
N PRO A 476 19.01 18.76 -14.02
CA PRO A 476 18.24 17.90 -14.91
C PRO A 476 19.11 17.08 -15.88
N GLN A 477 20.35 17.49 -16.13
CA GLN A 477 21.29 16.79 -17.00
C GLN A 477 22.12 15.72 -16.27
N THR A 478 21.85 15.48 -14.99
CA THR A 478 22.56 14.45 -14.22
C THR A 478 22.26 13.07 -14.80
N LEU A 479 23.28 12.37 -15.26
CA LEU A 479 23.15 10.99 -15.72
C LEU A 479 22.94 10.07 -14.52
N ASN A 480 21.85 9.31 -14.55
CA ASN A 480 21.64 8.14 -13.72
C ASN A 480 22.40 6.95 -14.29
N THR A 481 22.23 6.68 -15.59
CA THR A 481 22.83 5.53 -16.27
C THR A 481 23.24 5.96 -17.67
N TYR A 482 24.42 5.51 -18.12
CA TYR A 482 24.85 5.70 -19.50
C TYR A 482 25.51 4.43 -20.05
N LEU A 483 24.76 3.67 -20.84
CA LEU A 483 25.27 2.52 -21.58
C LEU A 483 25.62 2.97 -22.99
N LYS A 484 26.93 3.12 -23.26
CA LYS A 484 27.41 3.39 -24.61
C LYS A 484 27.14 2.23 -25.55
N LEU A 485 27.29 0.99 -25.04
CA LEU A 485 27.18 -0.25 -25.80
C LEU A 485 28.34 -0.49 -26.78
N ASP A 486 29.47 0.17 -26.51
CA ASP A 486 30.69 0.20 -27.33
C ASP A 486 31.60 -1.04 -27.17
N GLU A 487 31.29 -1.95 -26.25
CA GLU A 487 32.09 -3.15 -26.04
C GLU A 487 32.20 -3.98 -27.33
N THR A 488 33.37 -4.59 -27.55
CA THR A 488 33.67 -5.36 -28.77
C THR A 488 33.31 -6.83 -28.65
N SER A 489 33.11 -7.33 -27.42
CA SER A 489 32.80 -8.73 -27.12
C SER A 489 32.31 -8.92 -25.69
N GLY A 490 31.81 -10.12 -25.40
CA GLY A 490 31.33 -10.50 -24.07
C GLY A 490 29.85 -10.23 -23.88
N THR A 491 29.42 -10.21 -22.61
CA THR A 491 28.01 -10.04 -22.23
C THR A 491 27.81 -8.85 -21.28
N SER A 492 28.82 -8.01 -21.09
CA SER A 492 28.75 -6.85 -20.21
C SER A 492 28.46 -5.59 -21.02
N ALA A 493 27.64 -4.70 -20.46
CA ALA A 493 27.45 -3.33 -20.92
C ALA A 493 27.76 -2.38 -19.76
N ALA A 494 28.89 -1.69 -19.82
CA ALA A 494 29.40 -0.87 -18.75
C ALA A 494 28.64 0.47 -18.63
N ASP A 495 28.37 0.88 -17.39
CA ASP A 495 27.79 2.18 -17.10
C ASP A 495 28.87 3.27 -17.08
N SER A 496 28.86 4.11 -18.12
CA SER A 496 29.73 5.27 -18.29
C SER A 496 29.30 6.49 -17.47
N SER A 497 28.19 6.44 -16.73
CA SER A 497 27.77 7.56 -15.86
C SER A 497 28.59 7.67 -14.57
N GLY A 498 29.27 6.60 -14.17
CA GLY A 498 30.01 6.51 -12.92
C GLY A 498 29.17 6.08 -11.70
N ASN A 499 27.90 5.70 -11.89
CA ASN A 499 27.02 5.25 -10.80
C ASN A 499 27.06 3.74 -10.55
N GLY A 500 27.74 2.97 -11.41
CA GLY A 500 27.91 1.52 -11.26
C GLY A 500 26.69 0.73 -11.74
N ASN A 501 25.88 1.32 -12.63
CA ASN A 501 24.64 0.75 -13.13
C ASN A 501 24.85 -0.21 -14.31
N ASN A 502 25.92 -1.03 -14.24
CA ASN A 502 26.31 -1.94 -15.30
C ASN A 502 25.16 -2.88 -15.67
N ALA A 503 25.00 -3.13 -16.96
CA ALA A 503 23.98 -3.99 -17.53
C ALA A 503 24.61 -5.26 -18.14
N ASN A 504 23.77 -6.25 -18.43
CA ASN A 504 24.21 -7.52 -19.00
C ASN A 504 23.39 -7.86 -20.24
N LEU A 505 24.07 -8.26 -21.32
CA LEU A 505 23.44 -8.88 -22.48
C LEU A 505 22.99 -10.30 -22.10
N VAL A 506 21.80 -10.69 -22.52
CA VAL A 506 21.19 -11.98 -22.22
C VAL A 506 20.61 -12.58 -23.51
N GLY A 507 20.68 -13.90 -23.65
CA GLY A 507 20.14 -14.63 -24.80
C GLY A 507 20.87 -14.27 -26.09
N GLY A 508 20.12 -14.11 -27.19
CA GLY A 508 20.64 -13.74 -28.51
C GLY A 508 21.09 -12.28 -28.69
N ALA A 509 21.46 -11.59 -27.61
CA ALA A 509 22.02 -10.24 -27.70
C ALA A 509 23.51 -10.29 -28.07
N SER A 510 23.95 -9.45 -29.02
CA SER A 510 25.33 -9.46 -29.53
C SER A 510 25.82 -8.07 -29.92
N HIS A 511 27.12 -7.83 -29.82
CA HIS A 511 27.76 -6.59 -30.25
C HIS A 511 27.85 -6.49 -31.78
N VAL A 512 27.55 -5.31 -32.33
CA VAL A 512 27.60 -4.97 -33.77
C VAL A 512 28.09 -3.53 -33.95
N ALA A 513 28.33 -3.10 -35.19
CA ALA A 513 28.61 -1.69 -35.45
C ALA A 513 27.38 -0.80 -35.16
N GLY A 514 27.61 0.30 -34.44
CA GLY A 514 26.59 1.24 -34.00
C GLY A 514 26.31 2.38 -34.97
N ILE A 515 25.56 3.38 -34.51
CA ILE A 515 25.47 4.67 -35.20
C ILE A 515 26.79 5.43 -35.05
N SER A 516 27.42 5.30 -33.87
CA SER A 516 28.79 5.66 -33.59
C SER A 516 29.41 4.54 -32.76
N GLY A 517 30.66 4.14 -33.04
CA GLY A 517 31.30 3.03 -32.32
C GLY A 517 30.59 1.67 -32.50
N ASN A 518 30.34 0.96 -31.39
CA ASN A 518 29.58 -0.30 -31.39
C ASN A 518 28.22 -0.13 -30.71
N ALA A 519 27.35 -1.09 -30.95
CA ALA A 519 26.00 -1.16 -30.43
C ALA A 519 25.62 -2.61 -30.09
N VAL A 520 24.44 -2.80 -29.51
CA VAL A 520 23.88 -4.14 -29.26
C VAL A 520 22.75 -4.45 -30.23
N GLN A 521 22.91 -5.53 -30.99
CA GLN A 521 21.87 -6.18 -31.79
C GLN A 521 21.05 -7.12 -30.89
N LEU A 522 19.74 -7.05 -31.06
CA LEU A 522 18.75 -7.91 -30.43
C LEU A 522 18.02 -8.69 -31.53
N ASP A 523 17.93 -10.00 -31.36
CA ASP A 523 17.57 -10.97 -32.41
C ASP A 523 16.06 -11.11 -32.66
N GLY A 524 15.21 -10.49 -31.84
CA GLY A 524 13.76 -10.66 -31.90
C GLY A 524 13.23 -11.99 -31.35
N SER A 525 14.06 -12.80 -30.69
CA SER A 525 13.68 -14.11 -30.17
C SER A 525 13.99 -14.32 -28.69
N SER A 526 15.20 -13.96 -28.27
CA SER A 526 15.72 -14.24 -26.92
C SER A 526 16.67 -13.17 -26.41
N GLY A 527 17.19 -12.31 -27.30
CA GLY A 527 18.14 -11.26 -26.99
C GLY A 527 17.51 -10.09 -26.25
N TYR A 528 18.10 -9.69 -25.13
CA TYR A 528 17.77 -8.46 -24.41
C TYR A 528 18.95 -7.99 -23.54
N VAL A 529 18.88 -6.77 -23.02
CA VAL A 529 19.84 -6.26 -22.03
C VAL A 529 19.13 -6.11 -20.69
N SER A 530 19.71 -6.68 -19.63
CA SER A 530 19.18 -6.61 -18.27
C SER A 530 19.92 -5.57 -17.45
N LEU A 531 19.16 -4.66 -16.85
CA LEU A 531 19.66 -3.62 -15.97
C LEU A 531 19.28 -3.94 -14.51
N PRO A 532 20.05 -3.42 -13.57
CA PRO A 532 19.69 -3.41 -12.16
C PRO A 532 18.51 -2.46 -11.86
N TYR A 533 17.67 -2.80 -10.88
CA TYR A 533 16.44 -2.05 -10.60
C TYR A 533 16.64 -0.66 -9.97
N PHE A 534 17.83 -0.39 -9.41
CA PHE A 534 18.13 0.90 -8.78
C PHE A 534 18.09 2.08 -9.77
N VAL A 535 18.07 1.83 -11.08
CA VAL A 535 17.87 2.87 -12.10
C VAL A 535 16.51 3.56 -11.99
N LEU A 536 15.53 2.92 -11.35
CA LEU A 536 14.21 3.50 -11.06
C LEU A 536 14.18 4.29 -9.75
N GLN A 537 15.13 4.06 -8.84
CA GLN A 537 15.11 4.68 -7.52
C GLN A 537 15.41 6.18 -7.60
N ASN A 538 14.73 6.96 -6.75
CA ASN A 538 14.87 8.41 -6.64
C ASN A 538 14.63 9.19 -7.96
N GLN A 539 13.99 8.55 -8.95
CA GLN A 539 13.61 9.16 -10.22
C GLN A 539 12.19 9.73 -10.12
N SER A 540 12.07 11.05 -10.12
CA SER A 540 10.77 11.73 -10.22
C SER A 540 10.58 12.27 -11.63
N ASP A 541 11.18 13.42 -11.92
CA ASP A 541 11.36 13.85 -13.30
C ASP A 541 12.50 13.03 -13.92
N PHE A 542 12.37 12.67 -15.19
CA PHE A 542 13.34 11.80 -15.85
C PHE A 542 13.44 12.06 -17.35
N THR A 543 14.53 11.56 -17.94
CA THR A 543 14.65 11.34 -19.38
C THR A 543 15.25 9.98 -19.66
N ILE A 544 14.63 9.18 -20.53
CA ILE A 544 15.25 7.97 -21.11
C ILE A 544 15.44 8.23 -22.59
N ALA A 545 16.67 8.07 -23.09
CA ALA A 545 17.01 8.30 -24.50
C ALA A 545 17.88 7.19 -25.05
N ALA A 546 17.72 6.85 -26.34
CA ALA A 546 18.56 5.89 -27.04
C ALA A 546 18.47 6.07 -28.56
N TRP A 547 19.48 5.58 -29.26
CA TRP A 547 19.42 5.31 -30.69
C TRP A 547 18.88 3.90 -30.94
N LEU A 548 17.98 3.78 -31.91
CA LEU A 548 17.35 2.52 -32.29
C LEU A 548 17.30 2.39 -33.81
N LYS A 549 17.70 1.23 -34.32
CA LYS A 549 17.45 0.80 -35.71
C LYS A 549 16.71 -0.52 -35.72
N LEU A 550 15.44 -0.48 -36.14
CA LEU A 550 14.60 -1.68 -36.20
C LEU A 550 14.92 -2.53 -37.44
N ASN A 551 15.01 -3.85 -37.28
CA ASN A 551 15.13 -4.80 -38.39
C ASN A 551 13.75 -5.32 -38.84
N SER A 552 12.82 -5.47 -37.90
CA SER A 552 11.41 -5.76 -38.16
C SER A 552 10.54 -5.00 -37.16
N LEU A 553 9.22 -4.99 -37.38
CA LEU A 553 8.29 -4.29 -36.49
C LEU A 553 7.04 -5.14 -36.20
N SER A 554 6.97 -5.65 -34.99
CA SER A 554 5.77 -6.27 -34.41
C SER A 554 5.14 -5.34 -33.37
N THR A 555 3.84 -5.52 -33.13
CA THR A 555 3.13 -4.82 -32.05
C THR A 555 3.70 -5.25 -30.69
N TRP A 556 3.84 -4.29 -29.78
CA TRP A 556 4.29 -4.48 -28.39
C TRP A 556 5.73 -4.96 -28.18
N MET A 557 6.59 -4.91 -29.21
CA MET A 557 8.03 -4.91 -28.96
C MET A 557 8.39 -3.73 -28.06
N ARG A 558 9.38 -3.90 -27.18
CA ARG A 558 9.80 -2.88 -26.22
C ARG A 558 11.21 -2.40 -26.56
N LEU A 559 11.40 -1.09 -26.67
CA LEU A 559 12.75 -0.52 -26.57
C LEU A 559 13.25 -0.70 -25.14
N PHE A 560 12.45 -0.30 -24.16
CA PHE A 560 12.64 -0.61 -22.75
C PHE A 560 11.32 -0.99 -22.09
N ASP A 561 11.39 -1.82 -21.06
CA ASP A 561 10.28 -2.19 -20.18
C ASP A 561 10.86 -2.38 -18.77
N PHE A 562 10.54 -1.44 -17.87
CA PHE A 562 11.10 -1.35 -16.54
C PHE A 562 10.00 -1.46 -15.49
N GLY A 563 10.10 -2.44 -14.60
CA GLY A 563 9.10 -2.65 -13.57
C GLY A 563 9.31 -3.92 -12.77
N PHE A 564 8.17 -4.46 -12.30
CA PHE A 564 8.08 -5.59 -11.37
C PHE A 564 6.90 -6.48 -11.76
N GLY A 565 6.90 -6.96 -13.01
CA GLY A 565 5.79 -7.75 -13.56
C GLY A 565 4.69 -6.89 -14.19
N THR A 566 3.68 -7.56 -14.73
CA THR A 566 2.58 -6.94 -15.48
C THR A 566 1.61 -6.11 -14.63
N GLY A 567 1.88 -6.01 -13.32
CA GLY A 567 1.21 -5.13 -12.36
C GLY A 567 1.71 -3.68 -12.42
N ARG A 568 3.03 -3.53 -12.56
CA ARG A 568 3.73 -2.25 -12.37
C ARG A 568 4.90 -2.13 -13.30
N TYR A 569 4.86 -1.13 -14.17
CA TYR A 569 5.87 -0.93 -15.19
C TYR A 569 5.81 0.44 -15.81
N MET A 570 6.90 0.77 -16.50
CA MET A 570 6.93 1.76 -17.54
C MET A 570 7.61 1.18 -18.78
N PHE A 571 7.12 1.50 -19.97
CA PHE A 571 7.73 1.04 -21.20
C PHE A 571 7.71 2.09 -22.30
N PHE A 572 8.56 1.90 -23.30
CA PHE A 572 8.37 2.47 -24.63
C PHE A 572 8.28 1.35 -25.67
N ALA A 573 7.20 1.36 -26.45
CA ALA A 573 6.98 0.46 -27.57
C ALA A 573 7.10 1.23 -28.90
N PRO A 574 7.93 0.77 -29.86
CA PRO A 574 7.99 1.37 -31.19
C PRO A 574 6.67 1.31 -31.98
N LYS A 575 5.78 0.38 -31.61
CA LYS A 575 4.41 0.23 -32.11
C LYS A 575 3.52 -0.43 -31.06
N GLY A 576 2.53 0.30 -30.56
CA GLY A 576 1.45 -0.22 -29.71
C GLY A 576 0.28 -0.80 -30.52
N ASN A 577 -0.75 -1.30 -29.84
CA ASN A 577 -1.92 -1.91 -30.49
C ASN A 577 -2.72 -0.93 -31.38
N ASN A 578 -2.62 0.37 -31.10
CA ASN A 578 -3.19 1.45 -31.92
C ASN A 578 -2.38 1.73 -33.20
N GLY A 579 -1.28 1.01 -33.44
CA GLY A 579 -0.42 1.18 -34.61
C GLY A 579 0.69 2.22 -34.46
N ASN A 580 0.76 2.95 -33.34
CA ASN A 580 1.68 4.08 -33.14
C ASN A 580 2.70 3.83 -32.03
N ALA A 581 3.83 4.55 -32.04
CA ALA A 581 4.78 4.46 -30.94
C ALA A 581 4.15 4.98 -29.64
N THR A 582 4.34 4.24 -28.54
CA THR A 582 3.62 4.45 -27.29
C THR A 582 4.57 4.36 -26.09
N PHE A 583 4.51 5.35 -25.21
CA PHE A 583 5.04 5.26 -23.85
C PHE A 583 3.89 5.04 -22.87
N ALA A 584 4.09 4.20 -21.86
CA ALA A 584 3.14 4.02 -20.77
C ALA A 584 3.86 3.90 -19.42
N ILE A 585 3.20 4.32 -18.34
CA ILE A 585 3.61 4.07 -16.96
C ILE A 585 2.39 3.76 -16.08
N THR A 586 2.51 2.78 -15.18
CA THR A 586 1.44 2.36 -14.28
C THR A 586 1.97 1.65 -13.04
N THR A 587 1.33 1.87 -11.89
CA THR A 587 1.37 0.97 -10.71
C THR A 587 0.12 0.12 -10.59
N ASN A 588 -0.82 0.27 -11.54
CA ASN A 588 -2.19 -0.23 -11.48
C ASN A 588 -2.60 -0.95 -12.78
N GLN A 589 -1.73 -1.83 -13.26
CA GLN A 589 -1.95 -2.67 -14.46
C GLN A 589 -2.31 -1.87 -15.73
N GLY A 590 -2.71 -2.59 -16.78
CA GLY A 590 -3.10 -2.03 -18.08
C GLY A 590 -4.17 -0.92 -18.00
N PRO A 591 -5.30 -1.11 -17.30
CA PRO A 591 -6.36 -0.10 -17.21
C PRO A 591 -5.93 1.21 -16.54
N GLY A 592 -4.98 1.15 -15.60
CA GLY A 592 -4.43 2.33 -14.91
C GLY A 592 -3.27 3.03 -15.64
N GLN A 593 -2.97 2.65 -16.88
CA GLN A 593 -1.85 3.23 -17.62
C GLN A 593 -2.04 4.71 -17.98
N TRP A 594 -1.00 5.48 -17.72
CA TRP A 594 -0.82 6.81 -18.26
C TRP A 594 -0.03 6.71 -19.56
N ASN A 595 -0.65 7.07 -20.68
CA ASN A 595 -0.09 6.85 -22.01
C ASN A 595 0.33 8.16 -22.70
N ILE A 596 1.40 8.08 -23.49
CA ILE A 596 1.72 9.06 -24.55
C ILE A 596 1.73 8.28 -25.86
N VAL A 597 0.90 8.69 -26.80
CA VAL A 597 0.74 8.03 -28.09
C VAL A 597 1.11 9.02 -29.20
N THR A 598 2.06 8.63 -30.04
CA THR A 598 2.47 9.41 -31.21
C THR A 598 1.47 9.26 -32.37
N GLY A 599 1.69 9.98 -33.48
CA GLY A 599 0.87 9.87 -34.69
C GLY A 599 1.27 8.73 -35.65
N ALA A 600 2.37 8.01 -35.39
CA ALA A 600 2.90 6.98 -36.28
C ALA A 600 3.81 5.98 -35.53
N PRO A 601 4.03 4.75 -36.03
CA PRO A 601 5.06 3.86 -35.49
C PRO A 601 6.47 4.33 -35.87
N LEU A 602 7.50 3.76 -35.23
CA LEU A 602 8.88 3.99 -35.66
C LEU A 602 9.19 3.28 -36.99
N PRO A 603 9.98 3.89 -37.89
CA PRO A 603 10.33 3.28 -39.17
C PRO A 603 11.31 2.10 -39.03
N VAL A 604 11.13 1.09 -39.88
CA VAL A 604 12.07 -0.04 -40.02
C VAL A 604 13.26 0.36 -40.90
N GLY A 605 14.45 -0.15 -40.58
CA GLY A 605 15.66 -0.02 -41.38
C GLY A 605 16.40 1.33 -41.26
N LYS A 606 15.90 2.26 -40.44
CA LYS A 606 16.48 3.59 -40.24
C LYS A 606 16.91 3.78 -38.79
N TRP A 607 18.02 4.48 -38.57
CA TRP A 607 18.38 4.97 -37.25
C TRP A 607 17.41 6.06 -36.81
N VAL A 608 16.92 5.94 -35.58
CA VAL A 608 16.00 6.88 -34.95
C VAL A 608 16.49 7.13 -33.52
N HIS A 609 16.62 8.41 -33.16
CA HIS A 609 16.83 8.79 -31.77
C HIS A 609 15.48 8.95 -31.08
N VAL A 610 15.25 8.19 -30.03
CA VAL A 610 14.05 8.26 -29.20
C VAL A 610 14.43 8.87 -27.86
N ALA A 611 13.66 9.84 -27.37
CA ALA A 611 13.73 10.26 -25.98
C ALA A 611 12.32 10.38 -25.38
N VAL A 612 12.16 9.92 -24.15
CA VAL A 612 10.95 10.13 -23.34
C VAL A 612 11.33 10.97 -22.14
N THR A 613 10.69 12.12 -21.97
CA THR A 613 10.84 12.97 -20.78
C THR A 613 9.58 12.95 -19.94
N LEU A 614 9.70 13.15 -18.62
CA LEU A 614 8.61 13.50 -17.72
C LEU A 614 9.05 14.66 -16.83
N SER A 615 8.41 15.83 -16.99
CA SER A 615 8.64 17.03 -16.18
C SER A 615 7.37 17.36 -15.41
N ALA A 616 7.41 17.33 -14.08
CA ALA A 616 6.19 17.39 -13.26
C ALA A 616 5.16 16.36 -13.77
N THR A 617 4.01 16.76 -14.29
CA THR A 617 3.00 15.85 -14.85
C THR A 617 3.05 15.72 -16.37
N THR A 618 3.98 16.43 -17.03
CA THR A 618 4.04 16.48 -18.49
C THR A 618 5.07 15.51 -19.03
N GLY A 619 4.57 14.41 -19.60
CA GLY A 619 5.38 13.47 -20.36
C GLY A 619 5.45 13.87 -21.84
N THR A 620 6.61 13.73 -22.48
CA THR A 620 6.80 14.00 -23.91
C THR A 620 7.65 12.92 -24.57
N ILE A 621 7.22 12.43 -25.73
CA ILE A 621 8.03 11.59 -26.64
C ILE A 621 8.67 12.51 -27.68
N TYR A 622 9.98 12.40 -27.85
CA TYR A 622 10.75 13.04 -28.90
C TYR A 622 11.30 12.01 -29.87
N ILE A 623 11.21 12.30 -31.16
CA ILE A 623 11.77 11.51 -32.25
C ILE A 623 12.73 12.40 -33.04
N ASN A 624 13.99 11.97 -33.18
CA ASN A 624 15.05 12.72 -33.87
C ASN A 624 15.16 14.18 -33.39
N GLY A 625 15.14 14.38 -32.07
CA GLY A 625 15.29 15.68 -31.43
C GLY A 625 14.02 16.56 -31.43
N THR A 626 12.92 16.12 -32.04
CA THR A 626 11.67 16.90 -32.16
C THR A 626 10.53 16.26 -31.37
N SER A 627 9.70 17.08 -30.70
CA SER A 627 8.52 16.57 -29.96
C SER A 627 7.51 15.92 -30.91
N ALA A 628 7.15 14.68 -30.63
CA ALA A 628 6.22 13.89 -31.43
C ALA A 628 4.83 13.75 -30.78
N ALA A 629 4.76 13.72 -29.44
CA ALA A 629 3.52 13.72 -28.68
C ALA A 629 3.77 14.06 -27.21
N SER A 630 2.76 14.57 -26.51
CA SER A 630 2.81 14.85 -25.08
C SER A 630 1.50 14.52 -24.36
N ASN A 631 1.59 14.30 -23.05
CA ASN A 631 0.46 14.17 -22.14
C ASN A 631 0.79 14.94 -20.84
N SER A 632 -0.04 15.91 -20.47
CA SER A 632 0.16 16.77 -19.28
C SER A 632 -0.43 16.21 -17.98
N GLY A 633 -1.01 15.01 -18.02
CA GLY A 633 -1.68 14.38 -16.88
C GLY A 633 -0.87 13.30 -16.17
N ILE A 634 0.37 12.97 -16.56
CA ILE A 634 1.09 11.81 -15.99
C ILE A 634 1.57 12.09 -14.56
N TYR A 635 0.76 11.74 -13.55
CA TYR A 635 1.12 11.90 -12.14
C TYR A 635 2.08 10.83 -11.63
N GLN A 636 2.07 9.65 -12.24
CA GLN A 636 2.87 8.51 -11.81
C GLN A 636 4.37 8.75 -12.04
N LYS A 637 5.18 8.51 -10.99
CA LYS A 637 6.64 8.69 -11.02
C LYS A 637 7.39 7.35 -11.06
N PRO A 638 8.56 7.27 -11.71
CA PRO A 638 9.31 6.02 -11.77
C PRO A 638 9.75 5.49 -10.38
N TYR A 639 10.12 6.37 -9.43
CA TYR A 639 10.51 5.93 -8.07
C TYR A 639 9.39 5.15 -7.38
N GLN A 640 8.14 5.45 -7.69
CA GLN A 640 6.98 4.79 -7.10
C GLN A 640 6.82 3.36 -7.62
N LEU A 641 7.36 3.02 -8.80
CA LEU A 641 7.39 1.63 -9.29
C LEU A 641 8.29 0.74 -8.42
N ALA A 642 9.32 1.33 -7.81
CA ALA A 642 10.30 0.64 -6.97
C ALA A 642 9.95 0.66 -5.47
N LEU A 643 8.83 1.26 -5.07
CA LEU A 643 8.33 1.11 -3.70
C LEU A 643 7.98 -0.36 -3.46
N GLY A 644 8.37 -0.88 -2.28
CA GLY A 644 8.20 -2.29 -1.90
C GLY A 644 8.84 -3.31 -2.83
N ALA A 645 9.80 -2.90 -3.67
CA ALA A 645 10.53 -3.76 -4.60
C ALA A 645 11.08 -5.05 -3.98
N ASN A 646 11.36 -5.07 -2.66
CA ASN A 646 11.82 -6.27 -1.94
C ASN A 646 10.83 -7.46 -2.02
N ALA A 647 9.55 -7.19 -2.24
CA ALA A 647 8.50 -8.19 -2.38
C ALA A 647 8.37 -8.74 -3.82
N PHE A 648 8.98 -8.10 -4.82
CA PHE A 648 8.82 -8.46 -6.23
C PHE A 648 10.14 -8.82 -6.90
N THR A 649 10.07 -9.56 -8.01
CA THR A 649 11.24 -9.80 -8.85
C THR A 649 11.37 -8.64 -9.85
N PRO A 650 12.49 -7.87 -9.83
CA PRO A 650 12.67 -6.77 -10.77
C PRO A 650 12.80 -7.27 -12.21
N GLN A 651 12.17 -6.54 -13.13
CA GLN A 651 12.19 -6.78 -14.56
C GLN A 651 12.52 -5.45 -15.24
N VAL A 652 13.82 -5.17 -15.38
CA VAL A 652 14.30 -3.89 -15.93
C VAL A 652 15.13 -4.20 -17.16
N TRP A 653 14.50 -4.14 -18.32
CA TRP A 653 15.05 -4.66 -19.56
C TRP A 653 15.02 -3.65 -20.71
N ILE A 654 16.03 -3.72 -21.57
CA ILE A 654 16.02 -3.16 -22.93
C ILE A 654 15.75 -4.32 -23.88
N GLY A 655 14.77 -4.18 -24.76
CA GLY A 655 14.49 -5.16 -25.81
C GLY A 655 13.50 -6.28 -25.47
N ARG A 656 12.97 -6.34 -24.24
CA ARG A 656 12.08 -7.42 -23.78
C ARG A 656 10.86 -6.86 -23.07
N SER A 657 9.69 -7.43 -23.37
CA SER A 657 8.44 -7.15 -22.66
C SER A 657 8.32 -8.00 -21.39
N GLN A 658 7.69 -7.42 -20.36
CA GLN A 658 7.26 -8.17 -19.18
C GLN A 658 6.04 -9.06 -19.46
N PHE A 659 5.31 -8.83 -20.56
CA PHE A 659 4.19 -9.66 -20.99
C PHE A 659 4.71 -10.79 -21.89
N SER A 660 4.51 -12.04 -21.47
CA SER A 660 5.06 -13.21 -22.16
C SER A 660 4.53 -13.43 -23.59
N GLY A 661 3.38 -12.84 -23.94
CA GLY A 661 2.81 -12.91 -25.28
C GLY A 661 3.37 -11.87 -26.26
N ASP A 662 4.12 -10.88 -25.79
CA ASP A 662 4.69 -9.83 -26.64
C ASP A 662 6.01 -10.29 -27.29
N SER A 663 6.28 -9.81 -28.50
CA SER A 663 7.53 -10.12 -29.21
C SER A 663 8.75 -9.41 -28.60
N TYR A 664 9.90 -10.08 -28.62
CA TYR A 664 11.19 -9.44 -28.34
C TYR A 664 11.52 -8.41 -29.43
N LEU A 665 12.33 -7.42 -29.08
CA LEU A 665 12.80 -6.42 -30.02
C LEU A 665 13.77 -7.05 -31.04
N ASN A 666 13.49 -6.87 -32.33
CA ASN A 666 14.42 -7.18 -33.40
C ASN A 666 15.03 -5.88 -33.96
N GLY A 667 16.23 -5.54 -33.53
CA GLY A 667 16.87 -4.27 -33.87
C GLY A 667 18.21 -4.03 -33.16
N ILE A 668 18.83 -2.92 -33.49
CA ILE A 668 20.11 -2.46 -32.92
C ILE A 668 19.82 -1.29 -31.98
N VAL A 669 20.32 -1.34 -30.75
CA VAL A 669 20.23 -0.28 -29.74
C VAL A 669 21.62 0.25 -29.44
N ASP A 670 21.73 1.58 -29.37
CA ASP A 670 22.99 2.29 -29.16
C ASP A 670 22.76 3.52 -28.24
N ASP A 671 23.80 3.98 -27.54
CA ASP A 671 23.85 5.20 -26.74
C ASP A 671 22.66 5.37 -25.74
N PHE A 672 22.37 4.34 -24.95
CA PHE A 672 21.24 4.34 -24.03
C PHE A 672 21.54 5.14 -22.75
N ARG A 673 20.73 6.16 -22.47
CA ARG A 673 20.90 7.09 -21.34
C ARG A 673 19.64 7.21 -20.49
N ILE A 674 19.84 7.26 -19.17
CA ILE A 674 18.82 7.63 -18.18
C ILE A 674 19.31 8.87 -17.44
N TYR A 675 18.50 9.92 -17.39
CA TYR A 675 18.79 11.17 -16.67
C TYR A 675 17.86 11.33 -15.46
N GLN A 676 18.39 11.89 -14.37
CA GLN A 676 17.67 12.23 -13.13
C GLN A 676 16.82 13.50 -13.22
N GLY A 677 16.47 13.92 -14.44
CA GLY A 677 15.56 15.02 -14.68
C GLY A 677 15.06 15.05 -16.12
N ALA A 678 14.06 15.88 -16.36
CA ALA A 678 13.54 16.13 -17.69
C ALA A 678 14.49 17.05 -18.46
N LEU A 679 15.08 16.55 -19.56
CA LEU A 679 15.81 17.38 -20.50
C LEU A 679 14.82 18.32 -21.21
N SER A 680 15.24 19.56 -21.45
CA SER A 680 14.51 20.51 -22.27
C SER A 680 14.49 20.06 -23.73
N ALA A 681 13.57 20.60 -24.53
CA ALA A 681 13.54 20.34 -25.97
C ALA A 681 14.87 20.67 -26.67
N SER A 682 15.55 21.76 -26.25
CA SER A 682 16.86 22.12 -26.79
C SER A 682 17.96 21.14 -26.38
N GLN A 683 17.94 20.64 -25.14
CA GLN A 683 18.87 19.61 -24.67
C GLN A 683 18.66 18.28 -25.41
N VAL A 684 17.41 17.87 -25.65
CA VAL A 684 17.11 16.66 -26.44
C VAL A 684 17.54 16.81 -27.90
N SER A 685 17.35 17.99 -28.50
CA SER A 685 17.81 18.28 -29.86
C SER A 685 19.35 18.26 -29.97
N ALA A 686 20.05 18.81 -28.98
CA ALA A 686 21.50 18.73 -28.89
C ALA A 686 22.00 17.29 -28.74
N LEU A 687 21.32 16.48 -27.90
CA LEU A 687 21.62 15.06 -27.70
C LEU A 687 21.49 14.24 -29.00
N TYR A 688 20.44 14.51 -29.77
CA TYR A 688 20.26 13.91 -31.10
C TYR A 688 21.40 14.31 -32.05
N SER A 689 21.75 15.60 -32.08
CA SER A 689 22.76 16.10 -33.02
C SER A 689 24.16 15.56 -32.75
N SER A 690 24.53 15.36 -31.47
CA SER A 690 25.83 14.81 -31.11
C SER A 690 25.98 13.33 -31.50
N GLY A 691 24.92 12.53 -31.38
CA GLY A 691 24.94 11.12 -31.80
C GLY A 691 24.87 10.92 -33.32
N ALA A 692 24.31 11.87 -34.06
CA ALA A 692 24.21 11.79 -35.52
C ALA A 692 25.49 12.22 -36.27
N SER A 693 26.49 12.75 -35.56
CA SER A 693 27.71 13.35 -36.12
C SER A 693 29.00 12.57 -35.81
N GLY A 694 28.93 11.54 -34.97
CA GLY A 694 29.98 10.56 -34.74
C GLY A 694 29.67 9.24 -35.43
#